data_AF-D4DNA1-F1
#
_entry.id   AF-D4DNA1-F1
#
_cell.length_a   1.000
_cell.length_b   1.000
_cell.length_c   1.000
_cell.angle_alpha   90.00
_cell.angle_beta   90.00
_cell.angle_gamma   90.00
#
_symmetry.space_group_name_H-M   'P 1'
#
loop_
_entity.id
_entity.type
_entity.pdbx_description
1 polymer ?
#
loop_
_entity_poly.entity_id
_entity_poly.type
_entity_poly.pdbx_seq_one_letter_code
_entity_poly.pdbx_strand_id
1 'polypeptide(L)'
;MFSDGLLFGNGPPGMLPGYNPLLLTSPFVMIAFDRLPAKNDPRLPVLLLQATFVTCGITFWGFNRSPAQVGLILLICVTLDCLLHYLLRRKTLLVPISGLITGLGLSVLTNFSHGLWLAAIPPFFATASKYVFTVNGRHIYNPGLFGVIAALVLSDGMITPAPAYQWGGAGITAFFIATAALMLFALNIRRSVLISCFLLFYALQLSLRAWLLRHHIPPQTLFMGAFSSPAFYLFTFFMITDPPTSAESRKGQVFMAFFIVFVDLLLHKFQSFSTLFYSAFAYMTLRGLWLLWQNRSQYRNPLPALKQFAKALLLTGLIGGTGWGAYRLTHAFSADEVTFRFSEIPASQSGIGGTKGDIWERTDPRMRHVAKWLLSVGDAAAVADADNDGLPDVFLTQPLKSEQDRAQLFLNKGNFRFERFPLPQLDDHRKHPETHGLIASATWFDMDNDGDQDLLLGMGFGKGRLLRNDLKETGTLGFTEVGSGNAVDDYQISVATNVLDYDNDGRLDIIIGNVMQRYLPGYDRTVPYNIFKLPQPEYQGDRRMFNVMHRSWHDANNADENLLLRNLGGGRFAQIPNSENGFSGKRWTMAVATGDLNDDGFADLYIANDFGPDELYINEQGKRFLLVKGSFAGSVGRDTYKGMNATFGDLDDNGRPDIHVSNVHEKLQAEGSLLWMNYSKSGQTDAAMFKDEAARRNALNERRFGWGAAFGDLDRDGRLDIVQANGMADDAYDKKRPSAPIIGIGTPKSP
;
A
#
# COMPACT_ATOMS: atom_id res chain seq x y z
N MET A 1 40.19 14.15 -51.62
CA MET A 1 41.63 13.82 -51.72
C MET A 1 41.77 12.32 -51.63
N PHE A 2 41.96 11.68 -52.79
CA PHE A 2 42.45 10.31 -53.02
C PHE A 2 43.87 10.15 -52.39
N SER A 3 44.50 9.01 -52.11
CA SER A 3 44.31 7.55 -52.28
C SER A 3 45.53 6.87 -51.59
N ASP A 4 45.38 5.67 -51.03
CA ASP A 4 46.07 4.40 -51.43
C ASP A 4 47.38 3.99 -50.72
N GLY A 5 47.51 2.65 -50.52
CA GLY A 5 48.73 1.88 -50.24
C GLY A 5 48.54 0.80 -49.14
N LEU A 6 48.09 -0.44 -49.43
CA LEU A 6 48.86 -1.64 -49.86
C LEU A 6 49.93 -2.07 -48.82
N LEU A 7 50.22 -3.33 -48.46
CA LEU A 7 49.86 -4.69 -48.88
C LEU A 7 50.42 -5.68 -47.82
N PHE A 8 49.97 -6.93 -47.88
CA PHE A 8 50.34 -8.09 -47.07
C PHE A 8 51.83 -8.46 -47.04
N GLY A 9 52.27 -9.11 -45.95
CA GLY A 9 53.52 -9.89 -45.90
C GLY A 9 53.45 -11.03 -44.86
N ASN A 10 53.46 -12.28 -45.33
CA ASN A 10 53.67 -13.51 -44.55
C ASN A 10 55.18 -13.82 -44.46
N GLY A 11 55.66 -14.25 -43.29
CA GLY A 11 57.00 -14.83 -43.09
C GLY A 11 57.13 -15.56 -41.73
N PRO A 12 57.78 -16.75 -41.62
CA PRO A 12 57.63 -17.66 -40.48
C PRO A 12 58.90 -17.73 -39.58
N PRO A 13 59.04 -18.69 -38.64
CA PRO A 13 59.31 -18.46 -37.21
C PRO A 13 60.81 -18.41 -36.83
N GLY A 14 61.19 -17.50 -35.94
CA GLY A 14 62.55 -17.41 -35.38
C GLY A 14 62.55 -17.50 -33.86
N MET A 15 63.15 -18.58 -33.33
CA MET A 15 63.56 -18.69 -31.92
C MET A 15 64.63 -17.65 -31.57
N LEU A 16 64.52 -17.04 -30.40
CA LEU A 16 65.65 -16.48 -29.66
C LEU A 16 65.83 -17.28 -28.35
N PRO A 17 67.06 -17.74 -28.03
CA PRO A 17 67.35 -18.57 -26.88
C PRO A 17 67.74 -17.74 -25.65
N GLY A 18 67.39 -18.25 -24.48
CA GLY A 18 68.04 -17.90 -23.22
C GLY A 18 67.17 -17.13 -22.24
N TYR A 19 66.43 -17.85 -21.40
CA TYR A 19 66.41 -17.64 -19.94
C TYR A 19 65.89 -18.93 -19.28
N ASN A 20 66.77 -19.59 -18.53
CA ASN A 20 66.48 -20.84 -17.82
C ASN A 20 65.63 -20.52 -16.57
N PRO A 21 64.62 -21.36 -16.24
CA PRO A 21 63.65 -21.10 -15.20
C PRO A 21 64.18 -21.62 -13.86
N LEU A 22 63.97 -20.86 -12.78
CA LEU A 22 63.72 -21.39 -11.43
C LEU A 22 63.58 -20.22 -10.46
N LEU A 23 62.60 -20.34 -9.55
CA LEU A 23 62.30 -19.50 -8.40
C LEU A 23 61.41 -18.27 -8.67
N LEU A 24 60.12 -18.53 -8.85
CA LEU A 24 59.03 -17.85 -8.12
C LEU A 24 57.77 -18.73 -8.21
N THR A 25 57.75 -19.76 -7.37
CA THR A 25 56.56 -20.57 -7.09
C THR A 25 55.57 -19.76 -6.25
N SER A 26 54.68 -19.05 -6.92
CA SER A 26 53.34 -18.77 -6.42
C SER A 26 52.42 -18.56 -7.63
N PRO A 27 51.46 -19.46 -7.90
CA PRO A 27 50.47 -19.16 -8.91
C PRO A 27 49.47 -18.21 -8.25
N PHE A 28 49.64 -16.91 -8.44
CA PHE A 28 48.46 -16.06 -8.54
C PHE A 28 47.71 -16.56 -9.77
N VAL A 29 46.81 -17.52 -9.56
CA VAL A 29 45.86 -17.95 -10.58
C VAL A 29 45.00 -16.74 -10.87
N MET A 30 45.37 -15.96 -11.89
CA MET A 30 44.50 -14.91 -12.40
C MET A 30 43.21 -15.59 -12.86
N ILE A 31 42.13 -15.39 -12.11
CA ILE A 31 40.83 -15.92 -12.47
C ILE A 31 40.40 -15.20 -13.75
N ALA A 32 40.39 -15.92 -14.87
CA ALA A 32 40.04 -15.36 -16.17
C ALA A 32 38.55 -14.97 -16.22
N PHE A 33 38.22 -13.89 -16.92
CA PHE A 33 36.83 -13.54 -17.22
C PHE A 33 36.27 -14.46 -18.33
N ASP A 34 35.03 -14.94 -18.18
CA ASP A 34 34.40 -15.86 -19.16
C ASP A 34 34.24 -15.18 -20.53
N ARG A 35 33.74 -13.94 -20.54
CA ARG A 35 33.65 -13.09 -21.74
C ARG A 35 33.40 -11.63 -21.37
N LEU A 36 34.22 -10.72 -21.87
CA LEU A 36 33.92 -9.28 -21.84
C LEU A 36 32.80 -8.96 -22.87
N PRO A 37 31.84 -8.07 -22.52
CA PRO A 37 30.80 -7.67 -23.46
C PRO A 37 31.39 -6.99 -24.69
N ALA A 38 30.89 -7.35 -25.87
CA ALA A 38 31.26 -6.65 -27.10
C ALA A 38 30.65 -5.24 -27.10
N LYS A 39 31.25 -4.29 -27.84
CA LYS A 39 30.71 -2.92 -27.98
C LYS A 39 29.25 -2.89 -28.46
N ASN A 40 28.82 -3.90 -29.22
CA ASN A 40 27.47 -4.02 -29.78
C ASN A 40 26.61 -5.08 -29.05
N ASP A 41 26.87 -5.35 -27.76
CA ASP A 41 26.06 -6.29 -26.99
C ASP A 41 24.62 -5.74 -26.84
N PRO A 42 23.59 -6.45 -27.35
CA PRO A 42 22.20 -5.97 -27.33
C PRO A 42 21.62 -5.84 -25.91
N ARG A 43 22.32 -6.36 -24.89
CA ARG A 43 21.94 -6.21 -23.48
C ARG A 43 22.28 -4.84 -22.90
N LEU A 44 23.25 -4.12 -23.45
CA LEU A 44 23.66 -2.81 -22.92
C LEU A 44 22.55 -1.75 -23.06
N PRO A 45 21.86 -1.61 -24.21
CA PRO A 45 20.72 -0.70 -24.31
C PRO A 45 19.57 -1.05 -23.38
N VAL A 46 19.31 -2.36 -23.16
CA VAL A 46 18.30 -2.84 -22.21
C VAL A 46 18.65 -2.43 -20.78
N LEU A 47 19.91 -2.64 -20.38
CA LEU A 47 20.42 -2.26 -19.08
C LEU A 47 20.29 -0.75 -18.84
N LEU A 48 20.72 0.07 -19.80
CA LEU A 48 20.60 1.52 -19.71
C LEU A 48 19.14 1.96 -19.60
N LEU A 49 18.25 1.39 -20.40
CA LEU A 49 16.84 1.74 -20.36
C LEU A 49 16.23 1.41 -18.99
N GLN A 50 16.45 0.21 -18.47
CA GLN A 50 15.94 -0.19 -17.15
C GLN A 50 16.55 0.64 -16.02
N ALA A 51 17.84 1.00 -16.11
CA ALA A 51 18.49 1.84 -15.11
C ALA A 51 17.88 3.25 -15.09
N THR A 52 17.64 3.83 -16.26
CA THR A 52 16.92 5.11 -16.38
C THR A 52 15.52 5.02 -15.81
N PHE A 53 14.79 3.94 -16.10
CA PHE A 53 13.44 3.73 -15.55
C PHE A 53 13.42 3.66 -14.04
N VAL A 54 14.30 2.85 -13.44
CA VAL A 54 14.38 2.72 -11.98
C VAL A 54 14.79 4.05 -11.35
N THR A 55 15.76 4.74 -11.95
CA THR A 55 16.24 6.04 -11.44
C THR A 55 15.12 7.08 -11.48
N CYS A 56 14.52 7.31 -12.65
CA CYS A 56 13.40 8.26 -12.78
C CYS A 56 12.19 7.86 -11.93
N GLY A 57 11.94 6.56 -11.80
CA GLY A 57 10.89 5.99 -10.97
C GLY A 57 11.02 6.42 -9.51
N ILE A 58 12.20 6.26 -8.93
CA ILE A 58 12.47 6.58 -7.52
C ILE A 58 12.59 8.09 -7.29
N THR A 59 13.15 8.84 -8.25
CA THR A 59 13.43 10.27 -8.06
C THR A 59 12.27 11.19 -8.44
N PHE A 60 11.50 10.86 -9.48
CA PHE A 60 10.51 11.77 -10.06
C PHE A 60 9.08 11.20 -10.07
N TRP A 61 8.92 9.88 -10.22
CA TRP A 61 7.60 9.26 -10.42
C TRP A 61 7.03 8.57 -9.18
N GLY A 62 7.71 8.65 -8.04
CA GLY A 62 7.18 8.19 -6.76
C GLY A 62 7.02 6.67 -6.67
N PHE A 63 7.91 5.89 -7.28
CA PHE A 63 7.91 4.44 -7.08
C PHE A 63 7.99 4.13 -5.59
N ASN A 64 7.17 3.18 -5.14
CA ASN A 64 7.15 2.68 -3.76
C ASN A 64 8.38 1.80 -3.46
N ARG A 65 9.57 2.36 -3.67
CA ARG A 65 10.87 1.69 -3.61
C ARG A 65 11.92 2.64 -3.09
N SER A 66 12.60 2.24 -2.02
CA SER A 66 13.76 3.00 -1.54
C SER A 66 15.02 2.64 -2.34
N PRO A 67 16.00 3.56 -2.44
CA PRO A 67 17.31 3.25 -3.03
C PRO A 67 17.99 2.04 -2.37
N ALA A 68 17.79 1.84 -1.06
CA ALA A 68 18.36 0.71 -0.32
C ALA A 68 17.75 -0.63 -0.76
N GLN A 69 16.44 -0.69 -0.99
CA GLN A 69 15.77 -1.89 -1.52
C GLN A 69 16.28 -2.25 -2.91
N VAL A 70 16.40 -1.27 -3.81
CA VAL A 70 16.96 -1.49 -5.15
C VAL A 70 18.41 -1.95 -5.10
N GLY A 71 19.23 -1.30 -4.27
CA GLY A 71 20.62 -1.68 -4.05
C GLY A 71 20.75 -3.14 -3.60
N LEU A 72 19.90 -3.57 -2.65
CA LEU A 72 19.89 -4.95 -2.17
C LEU A 72 19.48 -5.95 -3.26
N ILE A 73 18.45 -5.65 -4.05
CA ILE A 73 18.01 -6.50 -5.16
C ILE A 73 19.14 -6.69 -6.17
N LEU A 74 19.82 -5.61 -6.56
CA LEU A 74 20.94 -5.65 -7.49
C LEU A 74 22.12 -6.42 -6.91
N LEU A 75 22.45 -6.19 -5.64
CA LEU A 75 23.53 -6.87 -4.94
C LEU A 75 23.30 -8.39 -4.95
N ILE A 76 22.09 -8.85 -4.60
CA ILE A 76 21.76 -10.28 -4.58
C ILE A 76 21.86 -10.87 -5.99
N CYS A 77 21.23 -10.23 -6.99
CA CYS A 77 21.29 -10.72 -8.37
C CYS A 77 22.73 -10.83 -8.88
N VAL A 78 23.56 -9.80 -8.65
CA VAL A 78 24.95 -9.77 -9.13
C VAL A 78 25.82 -10.79 -8.40
N THR A 79 25.80 -10.77 -7.07
CA THR A 79 26.64 -11.65 -6.25
C THR A 79 26.30 -13.12 -6.48
N LEU A 80 25.01 -13.44 -6.50
CA LEU A 80 24.54 -14.81 -6.71
C LEU A 80 24.81 -15.28 -8.15
N ASP A 81 24.66 -14.41 -9.17
CA ASP A 81 24.96 -14.79 -10.56
C ASP A 81 26.45 -15.06 -10.76
N CYS A 82 27.33 -14.21 -10.20
CA CYS A 82 28.78 -14.43 -10.23
C CYS A 82 29.18 -15.71 -9.46
N LEU A 83 28.66 -15.90 -8.24
CA LEU A 83 29.00 -17.03 -7.38
C LEU A 83 28.55 -18.36 -7.98
N LEU A 84 27.29 -18.46 -8.41
CA LEU A 84 26.76 -19.68 -9.00
C LEU A 84 27.40 -19.98 -10.37
N HIS A 85 27.74 -18.95 -11.16
CA HIS A 85 28.49 -19.15 -12.39
C HIS A 85 29.85 -19.80 -12.11
N TYR A 86 30.61 -19.25 -11.17
CA TYR A 86 31.92 -19.74 -10.78
C TYR A 86 31.87 -21.19 -10.28
N LEU A 87 30.87 -21.52 -9.46
CA LEU A 87 30.77 -22.83 -8.79
C LEU A 87 30.12 -23.94 -9.64
N LEU A 88 29.20 -23.58 -10.57
CA LEU A 88 28.36 -24.54 -11.29
C LEU A 88 28.60 -24.60 -12.80
N ARG A 89 29.19 -23.55 -13.41
CA ARG A 89 29.45 -23.52 -14.85
C ARG A 89 30.94 -23.58 -15.15
N ARG A 90 31.60 -22.42 -15.07
CA ARG A 90 33.01 -22.24 -15.43
C ARG A 90 33.65 -21.50 -14.27
N LYS A 91 34.82 -21.96 -13.80
CA LYS A 91 35.59 -21.33 -12.71
C LYS A 91 36.24 -20.00 -13.17
N THR A 92 35.45 -19.15 -13.79
CA THR A 92 35.80 -17.88 -14.44
C THR A 92 34.94 -16.77 -13.87
N LEU A 93 35.45 -15.54 -13.89
CA LEU A 93 34.69 -14.37 -13.46
C LEU A 93 33.66 -13.98 -14.52
N LEU A 94 32.41 -13.78 -14.09
CA LEU A 94 31.31 -13.35 -14.94
C LEU A 94 31.18 -11.82 -14.88
N VAL A 95 30.97 -11.16 -16.02
CA VAL A 95 30.46 -9.79 -16.06
C VAL A 95 28.93 -9.85 -15.92
N PRO A 96 28.34 -9.39 -14.81
CA PRO A 96 26.97 -9.73 -14.40
C PRO A 96 25.88 -8.88 -15.08
N ILE A 97 25.99 -8.60 -16.39
CA ILE A 97 25.00 -7.80 -17.14
C ILE A 97 23.60 -8.42 -17.03
N SER A 98 23.51 -9.75 -17.11
CA SER A 98 22.24 -10.48 -16.97
C SER A 98 21.65 -10.34 -15.56
N GLY A 99 22.48 -10.37 -14.53
CA GLY A 99 22.08 -10.15 -13.14
C GLY A 99 21.56 -8.72 -12.93
N LEU A 100 22.25 -7.71 -13.46
CA LEU A 100 21.83 -6.31 -13.38
C LEU A 100 20.47 -6.07 -14.06
N ILE A 101 20.28 -6.58 -15.28
CA ILE A 101 18.99 -6.48 -16.00
C ILE A 101 17.86 -7.16 -15.21
N THR A 102 18.14 -8.33 -14.63
CA THR A 102 17.16 -9.06 -13.82
C THR A 102 16.81 -8.28 -12.55
N GLY A 103 17.82 -7.74 -11.84
CA GLY A 103 17.62 -6.97 -10.62
C GLY A 103 16.89 -5.64 -10.85
N LEU A 104 17.25 -4.90 -11.90
CA LEU A 104 16.52 -3.68 -12.27
C LEU A 104 15.07 -4.01 -12.67
N GLY A 105 14.87 -5.06 -13.48
CA GLY A 105 13.53 -5.53 -13.82
C GLY A 105 12.69 -5.87 -12.58
N LEU A 106 13.23 -6.63 -11.63
CA LEU A 106 12.54 -6.99 -10.40
C LEU A 106 12.24 -5.79 -9.50
N SER A 107 13.14 -4.80 -9.45
CA SER A 107 12.95 -3.55 -8.71
C SER A 107 11.75 -2.76 -9.24
N VAL A 108 11.45 -2.91 -10.53
CA VAL A 108 10.28 -2.30 -11.17
C VAL A 108 9.02 -3.15 -11.02
N LEU A 109 9.17 -4.48 -11.04
CA LEU A 109 8.06 -5.43 -11.19
C LEU A 109 7.42 -5.87 -9.89
N THR A 110 8.12 -5.75 -8.77
CA THR A 110 7.62 -6.23 -7.49
C THR A 110 7.23 -5.02 -6.64
N ASN A 111 6.11 -5.12 -5.95
CA ASN A 111 5.62 -4.20 -4.93
C ASN A 111 5.57 -4.92 -3.58
N PHE A 112 6.07 -4.26 -2.53
CA PHE A 112 6.12 -4.70 -1.14
C PHE A 112 6.50 -3.46 -0.35
N SER A 113 5.80 -3.16 0.72
CA SER A 113 5.85 -1.79 1.24
C SER A 113 6.93 -1.57 2.29
N HIS A 114 7.34 -2.62 3.01
CA HIS A 114 8.16 -2.44 4.22
C HIS A 114 9.40 -3.34 4.26
N GLY A 115 10.44 -2.81 4.90
CA GLY A 115 11.68 -3.53 5.19
C GLY A 115 12.55 -3.88 3.98
N LEU A 116 13.72 -4.45 4.29
CA LEU A 116 14.69 -4.91 3.30
C LEU A 116 14.57 -6.40 2.99
N TRP A 117 14.02 -7.21 3.90
CA TRP A 117 14.04 -8.65 3.75
C TRP A 117 13.15 -9.17 2.62
N LEU A 118 11.93 -8.63 2.49
CA LEU A 118 11.02 -9.01 1.40
C LEU A 118 11.64 -8.74 0.01
N ALA A 119 12.50 -7.72 -0.10
CA ALA A 119 13.23 -7.41 -1.32
C ALA A 119 14.22 -8.51 -1.75
N ALA A 120 14.67 -9.36 -0.81
CA ALA A 120 15.63 -10.41 -1.08
C ALA A 120 15.00 -11.66 -1.73
N ILE A 121 13.70 -11.89 -1.54
CA ILE A 121 13.01 -13.11 -2.00
C ILE A 121 13.00 -13.21 -3.54
N PRO A 122 12.46 -12.24 -4.30
CA PRO A 122 12.44 -12.33 -5.77
C PRO A 122 13.82 -12.53 -6.43
N PRO A 123 14.87 -11.74 -6.11
CA PRO A 123 16.17 -11.85 -6.80
C PRO A 123 16.90 -13.16 -6.50
N PHE A 124 16.74 -13.73 -5.30
CA PHE A 124 17.28 -15.03 -4.95
C PHE A 124 16.70 -16.12 -5.86
N PHE A 125 15.38 -16.26 -5.91
CA PHE A 125 14.72 -17.29 -6.73
C PHE A 125 14.92 -17.05 -8.22
N ALA A 126 14.91 -15.79 -8.66
CA ALA A 126 15.20 -15.45 -10.04
C ALA A 126 16.57 -15.98 -10.48
N THR A 127 17.61 -15.63 -9.73
CA THR A 127 18.98 -16.00 -10.08
C THR A 127 19.22 -17.50 -9.89
N ALA A 128 18.71 -18.11 -8.83
CA ALA A 128 18.82 -19.55 -8.59
C ALA A 128 18.20 -20.38 -9.74
N SER A 129 17.04 -19.95 -10.26
CA SER A 129 16.33 -20.67 -11.32
C SER A 129 17.15 -20.86 -12.60
N LYS A 130 18.02 -19.89 -12.92
CA LYS A 130 18.93 -19.90 -14.08
C LYS A 130 19.97 -21.04 -14.03
N TYR A 131 20.29 -21.50 -12.83
CA TYR A 131 21.29 -22.54 -12.59
C TYR A 131 20.69 -23.90 -12.26
N VAL A 132 19.52 -23.91 -11.60
CA VAL A 132 18.84 -25.14 -11.22
C VAL A 132 18.07 -25.73 -12.41
N PHE A 133 17.26 -24.92 -13.11
CA PHE A 133 16.36 -25.41 -14.15
C PHE A 133 16.97 -25.18 -15.54
N THR A 134 17.82 -26.12 -15.99
CA THR A 134 18.49 -26.03 -17.29
C THR A 134 18.26 -27.25 -18.17
N VAL A 135 18.18 -27.02 -19.48
CA VAL A 135 18.21 -28.07 -20.52
C VAL A 135 19.24 -27.64 -21.54
N ASN A 136 20.20 -28.53 -21.84
CA ASN A 136 21.29 -28.27 -22.79
C ASN A 136 22.08 -26.98 -22.47
N GLY A 137 22.29 -26.71 -21.17
CA GLY A 137 23.02 -25.52 -20.68
C GLY A 137 22.26 -24.19 -20.77
N ARG A 138 21.01 -24.19 -21.24
CA ARG A 138 20.11 -23.03 -21.27
C ARG A 138 19.06 -23.14 -20.16
N HIS A 139 18.71 -22.03 -19.54
CA HIS A 139 17.65 -21.99 -18.53
C HIS A 139 16.27 -22.15 -19.17
N ILE A 140 15.36 -22.83 -18.45
CA ILE A 140 13.97 -23.09 -18.90
C ILE A 140 13.09 -21.85 -18.69
N TYR A 141 13.25 -21.21 -17.53
CA TYR A 141 12.41 -20.10 -17.09
C TYR A 141 13.14 -18.77 -17.25
N ASN A 142 12.40 -17.72 -17.63
CA ASN A 142 12.93 -16.37 -17.52
C ASN A 142 13.21 -16.09 -16.02
N PRO A 143 14.43 -15.66 -15.64
CA PRO A 143 14.78 -15.45 -14.24
C PRO A 143 13.84 -14.49 -13.52
N GLY A 144 13.55 -13.33 -14.12
CA GLY A 144 12.64 -12.34 -13.53
C GLY A 144 11.23 -12.88 -13.32
N LEU A 145 10.69 -13.60 -14.32
CA LEU A 145 9.39 -14.28 -14.21
C LEU A 145 9.36 -15.29 -13.06
N PHE A 146 10.40 -16.13 -12.94
CA PHE A 146 10.49 -17.11 -11.87
C PHE A 146 10.56 -16.45 -10.49
N GLY A 147 11.34 -15.37 -10.37
CA GLY A 147 11.42 -14.58 -9.15
C GLY A 147 10.07 -14.00 -8.73
N VAL A 148 9.31 -13.43 -9.68
CA VAL A 148 7.95 -12.94 -9.42
C VAL A 148 7.02 -14.07 -8.98
N ILE A 149 7.00 -15.21 -9.67
CA ILE A 149 6.16 -16.36 -9.30
C ILE A 149 6.51 -16.89 -7.91
N ALA A 150 7.80 -17.07 -7.63
CA ALA A 150 8.26 -17.50 -6.32
C ALA A 150 7.82 -16.52 -5.23
N ALA A 151 7.94 -15.21 -5.47
CA ALA A 151 7.46 -14.19 -4.55
C ALA A 151 5.95 -14.30 -4.32
N LEU A 152 5.14 -14.42 -5.38
CA LEU A 152 3.68 -14.52 -5.26
C LEU A 152 3.22 -15.76 -4.48
N VAL A 153 3.94 -16.88 -4.62
CA VAL A 153 3.61 -18.14 -3.95
C VAL A 153 4.13 -18.18 -2.51
N LEU A 154 5.32 -17.63 -2.25
CA LEU A 154 6.00 -17.77 -0.95
C LEU A 154 5.72 -16.62 0.02
N SER A 155 5.31 -15.46 -0.47
CA SER A 155 5.09 -14.26 0.35
C SER A 155 3.66 -14.12 0.87
N ASP A 156 2.74 -15.01 0.47
CA ASP A 156 1.33 -15.02 0.89
C ASP A 156 0.62 -13.65 0.87
N GLY A 157 0.89 -12.86 -0.17
CA GLY A 157 0.30 -11.52 -0.33
C GLY A 157 1.19 -10.38 0.12
N MET A 158 2.32 -10.63 0.79
CA MET A 158 3.29 -9.58 1.19
C MET A 158 4.07 -8.98 0.02
N ILE A 159 4.17 -9.71 -1.10
CA ILE A 159 4.77 -9.22 -2.35
C ILE A 159 3.76 -9.39 -3.48
N THR A 160 3.45 -8.29 -4.18
CA THR A 160 2.57 -8.27 -5.35
C THR A 160 3.34 -7.79 -6.58
N PRO A 161 2.82 -7.93 -7.81
CA PRO A 161 3.39 -7.22 -8.93
C PRO A 161 3.13 -5.73 -8.80
N ALA A 162 4.02 -4.92 -9.35
CA ALA A 162 3.88 -3.47 -9.35
C ALA A 162 2.52 -3.04 -9.90
N PRO A 163 1.75 -2.26 -9.12
CA PRO A 163 0.42 -1.85 -9.52
C PRO A 163 0.46 -0.93 -10.74
N ALA A 164 -0.61 -0.93 -11.53
CA ALA A 164 -0.69 -0.11 -12.74
C ALA A 164 -0.57 1.41 -12.44
N TYR A 165 -1.04 1.85 -11.27
CA TYR A 165 -0.98 3.25 -10.87
C TYR A 165 0.40 3.72 -10.39
N GLN A 166 1.39 2.83 -10.17
CA GLN A 166 2.77 3.20 -9.81
C GLN A 166 3.42 4.13 -10.88
N TRP A 167 2.73 4.33 -12.00
CA TRP A 167 3.15 5.08 -13.17
C TRP A 167 2.09 6.08 -13.63
N GLY A 168 1.15 6.42 -12.74
CA GLY A 168 -0.03 7.22 -13.03
C GLY A 168 0.33 8.56 -13.69
N GLY A 169 -0.12 8.75 -14.93
CA GLY A 169 0.03 10.01 -15.66
C GLY A 169 0.19 9.82 -17.17
N ALA A 170 -0.45 10.70 -17.94
CA ALA A 170 -0.34 10.69 -19.40
C ALA A 170 1.11 10.88 -19.89
N GLY A 171 1.91 11.68 -19.19
CA GLY A 171 3.32 11.92 -19.51
C GLY A 171 4.21 10.69 -19.32
N ILE A 172 4.02 9.95 -18.23
CA ILE A 172 4.76 8.70 -17.95
C ILE A 172 4.40 7.64 -18.99
N THR A 173 3.11 7.50 -19.30
CA THR A 173 2.61 6.60 -20.34
C THR A 173 3.18 6.96 -21.73
N ALA A 174 3.34 8.25 -22.05
CA ALA A 174 3.91 8.70 -23.33
C ALA A 174 5.42 8.43 -23.44
N PHE A 175 6.21 8.74 -22.41
CA PHE A 175 7.64 8.38 -22.33
C PHE A 175 7.83 6.87 -22.51
N PHE A 176 6.93 6.13 -21.89
CA PHE A 176 6.89 4.69 -21.92
C PHE A 176 6.52 4.12 -23.32
N ILE A 177 5.54 4.68 -24.02
CA ILE A 177 5.23 4.31 -25.42
C ILE A 177 6.41 4.63 -26.33
N ALA A 178 7.07 5.77 -26.15
CA ALA A 178 8.23 6.16 -26.94
C ALA A 178 9.40 5.18 -26.78
N THR A 179 9.67 4.73 -25.56
CA THR A 179 10.72 3.72 -25.28
C THR A 179 10.34 2.32 -25.75
N ALA A 180 9.06 1.94 -25.71
CA ALA A 180 8.56 0.71 -26.33
C ALA A 180 8.73 0.70 -27.86
N ALA A 181 8.43 1.81 -28.53
CA ALA A 181 8.68 1.98 -29.96
C ALA A 181 10.19 1.92 -30.25
N LEU A 182 11.01 2.60 -29.46
CA LEU A 182 12.47 2.58 -29.61
C LEU A 182 13.04 1.16 -29.43
N MET A 183 12.53 0.36 -28.49
CA MET A 183 12.88 -1.04 -28.32
C MET A 183 12.50 -1.91 -29.53
N LEU A 184 11.28 -1.73 -30.07
CA LEU A 184 10.79 -2.49 -31.22
C LEU A 184 11.56 -2.18 -32.50
N PHE A 185 11.87 -0.91 -32.74
CA PHE A 185 12.40 -0.44 -34.02
C PHE A 185 13.93 -0.27 -34.03
N ALA A 186 14.57 0.10 -32.90
CA ALA A 186 16.00 0.39 -32.87
C ALA A 186 16.87 -0.82 -32.47
N LEU A 187 16.34 -1.82 -31.76
CA LEU A 187 17.14 -2.92 -31.19
C LEU A 187 17.11 -4.24 -31.98
N ASN A 188 16.45 -4.28 -33.15
CA ASN A 188 16.43 -5.44 -34.05
C ASN A 188 16.15 -6.79 -33.32
N ILE A 189 15.21 -6.78 -32.37
CA ILE A 189 14.90 -7.94 -31.54
C ILE A 189 14.29 -9.03 -32.43
N ARG A 190 14.95 -10.20 -32.54
CA ARG A 190 14.53 -11.36 -33.36
C ARG A 190 13.25 -12.09 -32.88
N ARG A 191 12.32 -11.36 -32.24
CA ARG A 191 11.06 -11.85 -31.63
C ARG A 191 9.86 -10.97 -31.97
N SER A 192 9.92 -10.16 -33.04
CA SER A 192 8.82 -9.30 -33.46
C SER A 192 7.51 -10.06 -33.71
N VAL A 193 7.56 -11.26 -34.30
CA VAL A 193 6.37 -12.10 -34.53
C VAL A 193 5.69 -12.48 -33.21
N LEU A 194 6.47 -12.90 -32.20
CA LEU A 194 5.94 -13.20 -30.87
C LEU A 194 5.21 -11.99 -30.27
N ILE A 195 5.86 -10.82 -30.28
CA ILE A 195 5.29 -9.59 -29.71
C ILE A 195 4.02 -9.19 -30.45
N SER A 196 4.05 -9.12 -31.78
CA SER A 196 2.89 -8.73 -32.59
C SER A 196 1.71 -9.68 -32.39
N CYS A 197 1.93 -11.00 -32.38
CA CYS A 197 0.87 -11.97 -32.14
C CYS A 197 0.35 -11.90 -30.70
N PHE A 198 1.22 -11.72 -29.71
CA PHE A 198 0.80 -11.57 -28.32
C PHE A 198 -0.10 -10.35 -28.15
N LEU A 199 0.32 -9.18 -28.64
CA LEU A 199 -0.48 -7.95 -28.57
C LEU A 199 -1.82 -8.09 -29.31
N LEU A 200 -1.83 -8.72 -30.48
CA LEU A 200 -3.06 -8.97 -31.24
C LEU A 200 -4.02 -9.87 -30.45
N PHE A 201 -3.56 -11.04 -30.00
CA PHE A 201 -4.41 -11.97 -29.24
C PHE A 201 -4.89 -11.35 -27.94
N TYR A 202 -4.03 -10.62 -27.23
CA TYR A 202 -4.38 -9.96 -25.99
C TYR A 202 -5.41 -8.84 -26.21
N ALA A 203 -5.29 -8.05 -27.28
CA ALA A 203 -6.30 -7.06 -27.64
C ALA A 203 -7.66 -7.71 -27.97
N LEU A 204 -7.67 -8.84 -28.68
CA LEU A 204 -8.90 -9.61 -28.94
C LEU A 204 -9.52 -10.15 -27.64
N GLN A 205 -8.68 -10.66 -26.74
CA GLN A 205 -9.08 -11.14 -25.42
C GLN A 205 -9.68 -10.01 -24.57
N LEU A 206 -9.05 -8.84 -24.53
CA LEU A 206 -9.58 -7.65 -23.86
C LEU A 206 -10.87 -7.17 -24.48
N SER A 207 -11.00 -7.22 -25.81
CA SER A 207 -12.24 -6.84 -26.52
C SER A 207 -13.40 -7.75 -26.11
N LEU A 208 -13.15 -9.06 -26.00
CA LEU A 208 -14.13 -10.02 -25.50
C LEU A 208 -14.51 -9.72 -24.04
N ARG A 209 -13.54 -9.49 -23.16
CA ARG A 209 -13.79 -9.14 -21.76
C ARG A 209 -14.57 -7.84 -21.62
N ALA A 210 -14.20 -6.81 -22.38
CA ALA A 210 -14.89 -5.53 -22.40
C ALA A 210 -16.32 -5.67 -22.91
N TRP A 211 -16.55 -6.50 -23.93
CA TRP A 211 -17.90 -6.80 -24.39
C TRP A 211 -18.72 -7.54 -23.33
N LEU A 212 -18.14 -8.51 -22.61
CA LEU A 212 -18.82 -9.22 -21.51
C LEU A 212 -19.13 -8.29 -20.32
N LEU A 213 -18.21 -7.38 -19.99
CA LEU A 213 -18.30 -6.48 -18.83
C LEU A 213 -18.92 -5.11 -19.14
N ARG A 214 -19.38 -4.86 -20.36
CA ARG A 214 -19.87 -3.55 -20.84
C ARG A 214 -20.97 -2.91 -19.97
N HIS A 215 -21.71 -3.73 -19.23
CA HIS A 215 -22.78 -3.28 -18.34
C HIS A 215 -22.28 -2.88 -16.94
N HIS A 216 -21.03 -3.19 -16.61
CA HIS A 216 -20.42 -2.95 -15.29
C HIS A 216 -19.26 -1.95 -15.38
N ILE A 217 -18.44 -2.03 -16.42
CA ILE A 217 -17.22 -1.24 -16.56
C ILE A 217 -17.13 -0.68 -17.98
N PRO A 218 -16.82 0.62 -18.16
CA PRO A 218 -16.55 1.18 -19.47
C PRO A 218 -15.40 0.42 -20.16
N PRO A 219 -15.52 0.03 -21.44
CA PRO A 219 -14.48 -0.69 -22.17
C PRO A 219 -13.10 -0.03 -22.05
N GLN A 220 -13.05 1.30 -22.10
CA GLN A 220 -11.82 2.09 -22.03
C GLN A 220 -11.02 1.78 -20.76
N THR A 221 -11.68 1.51 -19.63
CA THR A 221 -11.03 1.20 -18.35
C THR A 221 -10.17 -0.06 -18.45
N LEU A 222 -10.66 -1.10 -19.13
CA LEU A 222 -9.92 -2.36 -19.30
C LEU A 222 -8.71 -2.16 -20.22
N PHE A 223 -8.89 -1.43 -21.32
CA PHE A 223 -7.82 -1.14 -22.27
C PHE A 223 -6.75 -0.24 -21.67
N MET A 224 -7.15 0.88 -21.06
CA MET A 224 -6.24 1.81 -20.42
C MET A 224 -5.52 1.14 -19.25
N GLY A 225 -6.22 0.43 -18.37
CA GLY A 225 -5.60 -0.25 -17.23
C GLY A 225 -4.58 -1.32 -17.66
N ALA A 226 -4.88 -2.09 -18.70
CA ALA A 226 -3.97 -3.12 -19.18
C ALA A 226 -2.73 -2.54 -19.89
N PHE A 227 -2.92 -1.58 -20.81
CA PHE A 227 -1.82 -1.04 -21.61
C PHE A 227 -0.98 0.03 -20.89
N SER A 228 -1.50 0.64 -19.83
CA SER A 228 -0.71 1.51 -18.95
C SER A 228 0.07 0.74 -17.88
N SER A 229 -0.16 -0.57 -17.72
CA SER A 229 0.51 -1.38 -16.69
C SER A 229 1.96 -1.73 -17.07
N PRO A 230 2.96 -1.43 -16.22
CA PRO A 230 4.35 -1.75 -16.57
C PRO A 230 4.73 -3.19 -16.31
N ALA A 231 3.96 -3.88 -15.47
CA ALA A 231 3.99 -5.33 -15.43
C ALA A 231 3.71 -5.93 -16.81
N PHE A 232 2.67 -5.43 -17.51
CA PHE A 232 2.34 -5.87 -18.88
C PHE A 232 3.49 -5.60 -19.85
N TYR A 233 4.17 -4.46 -19.73
CA TYR A 233 5.32 -4.11 -20.56
C TYR A 233 6.52 -5.02 -20.36
N LEU A 234 7.00 -5.09 -19.12
CA LEU A 234 8.21 -5.82 -18.79
C LEU A 234 8.01 -7.30 -19.10
N PHE A 235 6.79 -7.79 -18.88
CA PHE A 235 6.35 -9.08 -19.37
C PHE A 235 6.48 -9.21 -20.89
N THR A 236 5.87 -8.31 -21.66
CA THR A 236 5.79 -8.40 -23.13
C THR A 236 7.15 -8.26 -23.82
N PHE A 237 7.96 -7.29 -23.39
CA PHE A 237 9.17 -6.90 -24.11
C PHE A 237 10.46 -7.47 -23.53
N PHE A 238 10.46 -7.93 -22.27
CA PHE A 238 11.67 -8.46 -21.61
C PHE A 238 11.51 -9.89 -21.10
N MET A 239 10.33 -10.32 -20.65
CA MET A 239 10.16 -11.67 -20.13
C MET A 239 9.91 -12.70 -21.23
N ILE A 240 8.84 -12.52 -22.03
CA ILE A 240 8.44 -13.52 -23.02
C ILE A 240 9.36 -13.53 -24.25
N THR A 241 10.12 -12.46 -24.46
CA THR A 241 11.09 -12.29 -25.56
C THR A 241 12.49 -12.80 -25.23
N ASP A 242 12.75 -13.23 -23.99
CA ASP A 242 14.05 -13.71 -23.54
C ASP A 242 14.52 -14.87 -24.45
N PRO A 243 15.65 -14.73 -25.19
CA PRO A 243 16.03 -15.68 -26.24
C PRO A 243 16.15 -17.15 -25.81
N PRO A 244 16.68 -17.49 -24.62
CA PRO A 244 16.79 -18.88 -24.17
C PRO A 244 15.43 -19.57 -23.90
N THR A 245 14.42 -18.80 -23.51
CA THR A 245 13.12 -19.31 -23.02
C THR A 245 12.01 -19.19 -24.06
N SER A 246 12.14 -18.24 -24.99
CA SER A 246 11.22 -18.02 -26.10
C SER A 246 11.39 -19.04 -27.24
N ALA A 247 10.32 -19.24 -28.01
CA ALA A 247 10.35 -20.11 -29.19
C ALA A 247 11.19 -19.50 -30.33
N GLU A 248 12.03 -20.32 -30.97
CA GLU A 248 12.89 -19.86 -32.07
C GLU A 248 12.11 -19.73 -33.40
N SER A 249 11.23 -20.69 -33.71
CA SER A 249 10.47 -20.71 -34.97
C SER A 249 9.28 -19.74 -34.96
N ARG A 250 8.93 -19.17 -36.12
CA ARG A 250 7.74 -18.28 -36.24
C ARG A 250 6.46 -18.97 -35.78
N LYS A 251 6.23 -20.23 -36.16
CA LYS A 251 5.06 -21.02 -35.73
C LYS A 251 5.05 -21.21 -34.20
N GLY A 252 6.20 -21.51 -33.60
CA GLY A 252 6.32 -21.63 -32.14
C GLY A 252 6.08 -20.31 -31.41
N GLN A 253 6.50 -19.18 -31.99
CA GLN A 253 6.22 -17.85 -31.46
C GLN A 253 4.73 -17.52 -31.48
N VAL A 254 4.03 -17.82 -32.58
CA VAL A 254 2.56 -17.65 -32.66
C VAL A 254 1.85 -18.53 -31.63
N PHE A 255 2.25 -19.81 -31.51
CA PHE A 255 1.66 -20.73 -30.54
C PHE A 255 1.89 -20.28 -29.09
N MET A 256 3.10 -19.83 -28.76
CA MET A 256 3.43 -19.28 -27.44
C MET A 256 2.54 -18.09 -27.09
N ALA A 257 2.41 -17.12 -27.99
CA ALA A 257 1.54 -15.97 -27.81
C ALA A 257 0.09 -16.39 -27.55
N PHE A 258 -0.45 -17.27 -28.39
CA PHE A 258 -1.82 -17.77 -28.25
C PHE A 258 -2.02 -18.49 -26.91
N PHE A 259 -1.13 -19.41 -26.54
CA PHE A 259 -1.22 -20.18 -25.31
C PHE A 259 -1.26 -19.27 -24.08
N ILE A 260 -0.33 -18.32 -24.00
CA ILE A 260 -0.23 -17.40 -22.85
C ILE A 260 -1.53 -16.60 -22.70
N VAL A 261 -2.04 -16.02 -23.78
CA VAL A 261 -3.28 -15.21 -23.74
C VAL A 261 -4.51 -16.06 -23.46
N PHE A 262 -4.57 -17.29 -23.99
CA PHE A 262 -5.68 -18.19 -23.76
C PHE A 262 -5.74 -18.65 -22.30
N VAL A 263 -4.62 -19.09 -21.73
CA VAL A 263 -4.55 -19.47 -20.30
C VAL A 263 -4.81 -18.26 -19.42
N ASP A 264 -4.33 -17.07 -19.78
CA ASP A 264 -4.61 -15.83 -19.07
C ASP A 264 -6.12 -15.56 -18.98
N LEU A 265 -6.84 -15.68 -20.10
CA LEU A 265 -8.30 -15.55 -20.14
C LEU A 265 -9.01 -16.60 -19.27
N LEU A 266 -8.54 -17.85 -19.29
CA LEU A 266 -9.09 -18.90 -18.43
C LEU A 266 -8.89 -18.60 -16.95
N LEU A 267 -7.71 -18.10 -16.56
CA LEU A 267 -7.43 -17.75 -15.16
C LEU A 267 -8.29 -16.59 -14.66
N HIS A 268 -8.62 -15.62 -15.52
CA HIS A 268 -9.56 -14.55 -15.18
C HIS A 268 -10.97 -15.07 -14.82
N LYS A 269 -11.40 -16.21 -15.39
CA LYS A 269 -12.67 -16.86 -14.98
C LYS A 269 -12.66 -17.28 -13.51
N PHE A 270 -11.49 -17.63 -12.97
CA PHE A 270 -11.31 -18.08 -11.60
C PHE A 270 -10.93 -16.93 -10.64
N GLN A 271 -11.10 -15.67 -11.07
CA GLN A 271 -10.72 -14.48 -10.27
C GLN A 271 -9.27 -14.53 -9.77
N SER A 272 -8.39 -15.18 -10.54
CA SER A 272 -6.97 -15.25 -10.21
C SER A 272 -6.31 -13.90 -10.47
N PHE A 273 -5.37 -13.51 -9.60
CA PHE A 273 -4.54 -12.31 -9.78
C PHE A 273 -3.25 -12.65 -10.53
N SER A 274 -2.62 -11.67 -11.17
CA SER A 274 -1.29 -11.86 -11.79
C SER A 274 -1.26 -12.96 -12.88
N THR A 275 -2.39 -13.16 -13.57
CA THR A 275 -2.67 -14.27 -14.49
C THR A 275 -1.68 -14.41 -15.64
N LEU A 276 -1.16 -13.29 -16.17
CA LEU A 276 -0.15 -13.29 -17.23
C LEU A 276 1.14 -14.01 -16.80
N PHE A 277 1.60 -13.77 -15.58
CA PHE A 277 2.80 -14.39 -15.04
C PHE A 277 2.59 -15.90 -14.88
N TYR A 278 1.46 -16.32 -14.30
CA TYR A 278 1.12 -17.74 -14.18
C TYR A 278 1.00 -18.43 -15.54
N SER A 279 0.43 -17.76 -16.54
CA SER A 279 0.25 -18.29 -17.89
C SER A 279 1.59 -18.50 -18.61
N ALA A 280 2.50 -17.52 -18.52
CA ALA A 280 3.85 -17.68 -19.07
C ALA A 280 4.65 -18.75 -18.34
N PHE A 281 4.54 -18.83 -17.01
CA PHE A 281 5.20 -19.84 -16.22
C PHE A 281 4.72 -21.25 -16.60
N ALA A 282 3.42 -21.44 -16.78
CA ALA A 282 2.84 -22.70 -17.25
C ALA A 282 3.37 -23.07 -18.65
N TYR A 283 3.40 -22.13 -19.59
CA TYR A 283 3.98 -22.37 -20.92
C TYR A 283 5.45 -22.78 -20.86
N MET A 284 6.27 -22.05 -20.09
CA MET A 284 7.71 -22.33 -19.97
C MET A 284 7.95 -23.69 -19.31
N THR A 285 7.12 -24.07 -18.33
CA THR A 285 7.16 -25.41 -17.70
C THR A 285 6.89 -26.50 -18.74
N LEU A 286 5.80 -26.38 -19.50
CA LEU A 286 5.44 -27.36 -20.54
C LEU A 286 6.49 -27.43 -21.65
N ARG A 287 7.03 -26.29 -22.09
CA ARG A 287 8.14 -26.24 -23.05
C ARG A 287 9.39 -26.92 -22.49
N GLY A 288 9.72 -26.69 -21.22
CA GLY A 288 10.84 -27.33 -20.54
C GLY A 288 10.71 -28.85 -20.52
N LEU A 289 9.54 -29.37 -20.14
CA LEU A 289 9.23 -30.81 -20.18
C LEU A 289 9.32 -31.37 -21.61
N TRP A 290 8.83 -30.64 -22.60
CA TRP A 290 8.93 -31.04 -23.99
C TRP A 290 10.38 -31.09 -24.48
N LEU A 291 11.22 -30.13 -24.11
CA LEU A 291 12.65 -30.12 -24.44
C LEU A 291 13.39 -31.28 -23.76
N LEU A 292 13.05 -31.62 -22.52
CA LEU A 292 13.57 -32.81 -21.83
C LEU A 292 13.17 -34.08 -22.59
N TRP A 293 11.91 -34.19 -23.00
CA TRP A 293 11.40 -35.33 -23.76
C TRP A 293 12.03 -35.46 -25.15
N GLN A 294 12.26 -34.35 -25.85
CA GLN A 294 12.95 -34.35 -27.15
C GLN A 294 14.40 -34.83 -27.01
N ASN A 295 15.09 -34.40 -25.95
CA ASN A 295 16.48 -34.75 -25.70
C ASN A 295 16.64 -36.04 -24.87
N ARG A 296 15.58 -36.84 -24.68
CA ARG A 296 15.60 -38.05 -23.84
C ARG A 296 16.70 -39.06 -24.21
N SER A 297 17.13 -39.08 -25.46
CA SER A 297 18.25 -39.92 -25.92
C SER A 297 19.60 -39.48 -25.33
N GLN A 298 19.83 -38.18 -25.15
CA GLN A 298 21.01 -37.64 -24.47
C GLN A 298 20.99 -37.93 -22.96
N TYR A 299 19.80 -38.10 -22.37
CA TYR A 299 19.61 -38.43 -20.96
C TYR A 299 19.48 -39.94 -20.69
N ARG A 300 19.86 -40.82 -21.64
CA ARG A 300 19.87 -42.29 -21.44
C ARG A 300 20.69 -42.73 -20.23
N ASN A 301 21.77 -42.01 -19.92
CA ASN A 301 22.43 -42.07 -18.62
C ASN A 301 22.19 -40.74 -17.88
N PRO A 302 21.14 -40.64 -17.05
CA PRO A 302 20.77 -39.38 -16.43
C PRO A 302 21.74 -38.94 -15.32
N LEU A 303 22.67 -39.82 -14.89
CA LEU A 303 23.49 -39.62 -13.70
C LEU A 303 24.30 -38.29 -13.71
N PRO A 304 24.97 -37.88 -14.80
CA PRO A 304 25.73 -36.62 -14.82
C PRO A 304 24.83 -35.38 -14.73
N ALA A 305 23.71 -35.38 -15.47
CA ALA A 305 22.73 -34.30 -15.44
C ALA A 305 22.05 -34.21 -14.06
N LEU A 306 21.70 -35.34 -13.46
CA LEU A 306 21.14 -35.43 -12.12
C LEU A 306 22.14 -34.94 -11.07
N LYS A 307 23.42 -35.30 -11.18
CA LYS A 307 24.48 -34.80 -10.29
C LYS A 307 24.64 -33.29 -10.40
N GLN A 308 24.63 -32.73 -11.62
CA GLN A 308 24.70 -31.28 -11.82
C GLN A 308 23.47 -30.56 -11.24
N PHE A 309 22.28 -31.09 -11.50
CA PHE A 309 21.03 -30.59 -10.93
C PHE A 309 21.04 -30.64 -9.40
N ALA A 310 21.41 -31.79 -8.81
CA ALA A 310 21.50 -31.98 -7.37
C ALA A 310 22.54 -31.04 -6.74
N LYS A 311 23.70 -30.84 -7.39
CA LYS A 311 24.72 -29.88 -6.93
C LYS A 311 24.17 -28.45 -6.93
N ALA A 312 23.49 -28.05 -8.00
CA ALA A 312 22.87 -26.72 -8.09
C ALA A 312 21.79 -26.53 -7.02
N LEU A 313 20.93 -27.54 -6.84
CA LEU A 313 19.86 -27.54 -5.84
C LEU A 313 20.40 -27.51 -4.41
N LEU A 314 21.43 -28.30 -4.09
CA LEU A 314 22.08 -28.29 -2.78
C LEU A 314 22.75 -26.95 -2.48
N LEU A 315 23.49 -26.39 -3.44
CA LEU A 315 24.17 -25.10 -3.24
C LEU A 315 23.17 -23.96 -3.06
N THR A 316 22.16 -23.89 -3.92
CA THR A 316 21.09 -22.87 -3.79
C THR A 316 20.26 -23.10 -2.53
N GLY A 317 19.98 -24.35 -2.16
CA GLY A 317 19.31 -24.71 -0.91
C GLY A 317 20.11 -24.31 0.33
N LEU A 318 21.43 -24.47 0.33
CA LEU A 318 22.30 -24.03 1.42
C LEU A 318 22.33 -22.49 1.54
N ILE A 319 22.46 -21.79 0.42
CA ILE A 319 22.41 -20.32 0.40
C ILE A 319 21.03 -19.82 0.87
N GLY A 320 19.96 -20.43 0.38
CA GLY A 320 18.59 -20.10 0.81
C GLY A 320 18.36 -20.41 2.29
N GLY A 321 18.83 -21.57 2.77
CA GLY A 321 18.70 -21.98 4.17
C GLY A 321 19.52 -21.12 5.13
N THR A 322 20.73 -20.70 4.74
CA THR A 322 21.54 -19.74 5.51
C THR A 322 20.90 -18.36 5.53
N GLY A 323 20.38 -17.88 4.41
CA GLY A 323 19.60 -16.65 4.35
C GLY A 323 18.36 -16.71 5.24
N TRP A 324 17.58 -17.78 5.15
CA TRP A 324 16.42 -18.01 6.01
C TRP A 324 16.81 -18.09 7.50
N GLY A 325 17.90 -18.76 7.83
CA GLY A 325 18.44 -18.79 9.18
C GLY A 325 18.82 -17.41 9.70
N ALA A 326 19.52 -16.60 8.88
CA ALA A 326 19.86 -15.21 9.22
C ALA A 326 18.61 -14.35 9.43
N TYR A 327 17.57 -14.51 8.59
CA TYR A 327 16.29 -13.86 8.80
C TYR A 327 15.64 -14.29 10.11
N ARG A 328 15.55 -15.59 10.37
CA ARG A 328 14.99 -16.12 11.62
C ARG A 328 15.76 -15.66 12.85
N LEU A 329 17.08 -15.45 12.77
CA LEU A 329 17.88 -14.92 13.88
C LEU A 329 17.69 -13.42 14.09
N THR A 330 17.49 -12.65 13.02
CA THR A 330 17.30 -11.18 13.08
C THR A 330 15.85 -10.76 13.30
N HIS A 331 14.90 -11.66 13.05
CA HIS A 331 13.45 -11.48 13.18
C HIS A 331 12.86 -12.62 14.02
N ALA A 332 13.62 -13.16 14.98
CA ALA A 332 13.11 -14.05 16.00
C ALA A 332 12.21 -13.23 16.93
N PHE A 333 10.94 -13.12 16.57
CA PHE A 333 9.93 -12.71 17.54
C PHE A 333 9.69 -13.91 18.44
N SER A 334 10.03 -13.79 19.73
CA SER A 334 9.23 -14.50 20.72
C SER A 334 7.90 -13.77 20.73
N ALA A 335 6.89 -14.37 20.09
CA ALA A 335 5.53 -14.02 20.48
C ALA A 335 5.40 -14.57 21.89
N ASP A 336 5.57 -13.70 22.89
CA ASP A 336 5.13 -14.05 24.23
C ASP A 336 3.64 -14.38 24.12
N GLU A 337 3.21 -15.48 24.73
CA GLU A 337 1.78 -15.80 24.74
C GLU A 337 1.07 -14.64 25.43
N VAL A 338 0.19 -13.96 24.68
CA VAL A 338 -0.67 -12.92 25.26
C VAL A 338 -1.40 -13.53 26.46
N THR A 339 -1.12 -12.99 27.64
CA THR A 339 -1.57 -13.57 28.91
C THR A 339 -3.05 -13.27 29.19
N PHE A 340 -3.65 -12.38 28.40
CA PHE A 340 -5.05 -11.99 28.47
C PHE A 340 -5.84 -12.40 27.23
N ARG A 341 -7.17 -12.34 27.34
CA ARG A 341 -8.11 -12.57 26.23
C ARG A 341 -9.27 -11.60 26.34
N PHE A 342 -9.73 -11.09 25.21
CA PHE A 342 -10.99 -10.34 25.17
C PHE A 342 -12.18 -11.29 25.37
N SER A 343 -13.05 -10.95 26.32
CA SER A 343 -14.35 -11.59 26.50
C SER A 343 -15.44 -10.67 25.96
N GLU A 344 -16.31 -11.21 25.10
CA GLU A 344 -17.47 -10.47 24.61
C GLU A 344 -18.42 -10.15 25.76
N ILE A 345 -18.80 -8.87 25.88
CA ILE A 345 -19.89 -8.44 26.77
C ILE A 345 -21.17 -8.34 25.92
N PRO A 346 -22.18 -9.20 26.17
CA PRO A 346 -23.38 -9.22 25.34
C PRO A 346 -24.21 -7.96 25.54
N ALA A 347 -24.95 -7.55 24.50
CA ALA A 347 -25.87 -6.41 24.56
C ALA A 347 -26.92 -6.51 25.69
N SER A 348 -27.33 -7.72 26.06
CA SER A 348 -28.24 -7.96 27.18
C SER A 348 -27.64 -7.62 28.55
N GLN A 349 -26.31 -7.64 28.66
CA GLN A 349 -25.59 -7.17 29.84
C GLN A 349 -25.22 -5.70 29.69
N SER A 350 -24.64 -5.30 28.56
CA SER A 350 -24.10 -3.95 28.41
C SER A 350 -25.16 -2.87 28.26
N GLY A 351 -26.35 -3.21 27.76
CA GLY A 351 -27.33 -2.20 27.35
C GLY A 351 -26.96 -1.50 26.03
N ILE A 352 -25.77 -1.79 25.47
CA ILE A 352 -25.33 -1.27 24.18
C ILE A 352 -25.73 -2.28 23.10
N GLY A 353 -26.66 -1.87 22.25
CA GLY A 353 -27.13 -2.63 21.11
C GLY A 353 -27.64 -1.70 20.02
N GLY A 354 -27.92 -2.27 18.84
CA GLY A 354 -28.47 -1.48 17.75
C GLY A 354 -29.03 -2.36 16.64
N THR A 355 -30.07 -1.85 15.99
CA THR A 355 -30.71 -2.46 14.83
C THR A 355 -30.28 -1.75 13.56
N LYS A 356 -30.30 -2.46 12.43
CA LYS A 356 -30.00 -1.86 11.12
C LYS A 356 -31.09 -0.83 10.77
N GLY A 357 -30.69 0.35 10.31
CA GLY A 357 -31.62 1.38 9.83
C GLY A 357 -31.89 1.35 8.33
N ASP A 358 -32.45 2.44 7.83
CA ASP A 358 -32.94 2.65 6.46
C ASP A 358 -32.13 3.69 5.66
N ILE A 359 -30.98 4.12 6.18
CA ILE A 359 -30.15 5.19 5.61
C ILE A 359 -29.73 4.89 4.18
N TRP A 360 -29.48 3.63 3.86
CA TRP A 360 -29.11 3.22 2.50
C TRP A 360 -30.21 3.50 1.50
N GLU A 361 -31.43 3.14 1.86
CA GLU A 361 -32.63 3.28 1.04
C GLU A 361 -32.97 4.76 0.82
N ARG A 362 -32.60 5.61 1.78
CA ARG A 362 -32.76 7.08 1.76
C ARG A 362 -31.73 7.81 0.91
N THR A 363 -30.60 7.19 0.55
CA THR A 363 -29.63 7.82 -0.35
C THR A 363 -30.22 8.08 -1.74
N ASP A 364 -29.67 9.07 -2.45
CA ASP A 364 -30.08 9.37 -3.83
C ASP A 364 -29.98 8.07 -4.66
N PRO A 365 -31.03 7.66 -5.39
CA PRO A 365 -31.02 6.42 -6.17
C PRO A 365 -29.81 6.27 -7.09
N ARG A 366 -29.25 7.39 -7.57
CA ARG A 366 -28.06 7.42 -8.42
C ARG A 366 -26.77 7.05 -7.68
N MET A 367 -26.72 7.19 -6.36
CA MET A 367 -25.55 6.89 -5.52
C MET A 367 -25.64 5.55 -4.77
N ARG A 368 -26.80 4.91 -4.72
CA ARG A 368 -27.04 3.66 -3.95
C ARG A 368 -26.00 2.56 -4.15
N HIS A 369 -25.44 2.44 -5.36
CA HIS A 369 -24.45 1.41 -5.69
C HIS A 369 -23.07 1.63 -5.05
N VAL A 370 -22.75 2.87 -4.64
CA VAL A 370 -21.51 3.22 -3.91
C VAL A 370 -21.77 3.69 -2.48
N ALA A 371 -23.02 3.98 -2.12
CA ALA A 371 -23.41 4.44 -0.78
C ALA A 371 -22.89 3.53 0.32
N LYS A 372 -22.78 2.21 0.05
CA LYS A 372 -22.23 1.27 1.02
C LYS A 372 -20.85 1.59 1.51
N TRP A 373 -20.00 1.89 0.55
CA TRP A 373 -18.62 2.18 0.81
C TRP A 373 -18.45 3.58 1.41
N LEU A 374 -19.21 4.57 0.93
CA LEU A 374 -19.10 5.96 1.38
C LEU A 374 -19.63 6.20 2.80
N LEU A 375 -20.63 5.44 3.24
CA LEU A 375 -21.29 5.66 4.52
C LEU A 375 -20.79 4.75 5.66
N SER A 376 -20.03 3.69 5.35
CA SER A 376 -19.49 2.78 6.36
C SER A 376 -18.33 3.37 7.17
N VAL A 377 -17.70 4.43 6.68
CA VAL A 377 -16.49 5.05 7.27
C VAL A 377 -16.78 5.96 8.46
N GLY A 378 -18.03 6.37 8.69
CA GLY A 378 -18.39 7.29 9.78
C GLY A 378 -18.76 6.62 11.11
N ASP A 379 -18.50 5.32 11.27
CA ASP A 379 -18.78 4.62 12.54
C ASP A 379 -17.61 4.85 13.50
N ALA A 380 -17.88 5.53 14.61
CA ALA A 380 -16.88 5.97 15.57
C ALA A 380 -17.42 5.84 17.00
N ALA A 381 -16.49 5.67 17.93
CA ALA A 381 -16.72 5.66 19.36
C ALA A 381 -15.83 6.73 20.02
N ALA A 382 -16.40 7.51 20.93
CA ALA A 382 -15.67 8.47 21.74
C ALA A 382 -15.94 8.16 23.22
N VAL A 383 -14.90 8.21 24.04
CA VAL A 383 -14.95 7.80 25.46
C VAL A 383 -14.48 8.95 26.33
N ALA A 384 -15.28 9.32 27.33
CA ALA A 384 -14.95 10.30 28.36
C ALA A 384 -15.86 10.09 29.57
N ASP A 385 -15.48 10.59 30.74
CA ASP A 385 -16.35 10.66 31.92
C ASP A 385 -17.23 11.91 31.80
N ALA A 386 -18.45 11.77 31.28
CA ALA A 386 -19.29 12.90 30.92
C ALA A 386 -20.06 13.46 32.12
N ASP A 387 -20.39 12.61 33.11
CA ASP A 387 -21.06 13.02 34.35
C ASP A 387 -20.11 13.22 35.56
N ASN A 388 -18.80 13.12 35.35
CA ASN A 388 -17.74 13.27 36.36
C ASN A 388 -17.91 12.29 37.54
N ASP A 389 -18.39 11.07 37.30
CA ASP A 389 -18.59 10.05 38.32
C ASP A 389 -17.39 9.10 38.50
N GLY A 390 -16.34 9.28 37.69
CA GLY A 390 -15.13 8.47 37.64
C GLY A 390 -15.23 7.23 36.75
N LEU A 391 -16.36 7.01 36.07
CA LEU A 391 -16.56 5.92 35.13
C LEU A 391 -16.58 6.46 33.70
N PRO A 392 -15.82 5.85 32.76
CA PRO A 392 -15.83 6.31 31.37
C PRO A 392 -17.14 5.96 30.68
N ASP A 393 -17.80 6.97 30.13
CA ASP A 393 -19.00 6.89 29.28
C ASP A 393 -18.64 6.73 27.81
N VAL A 394 -19.62 6.34 26.99
CA VAL A 394 -19.41 6.05 25.57
C VAL A 394 -20.41 6.80 24.70
N PHE A 395 -19.92 7.57 23.74
CA PHE A 395 -20.70 8.09 22.64
C PHE A 395 -20.46 7.26 21.37
N LEU A 396 -21.52 6.83 20.69
CA LEU A 396 -21.45 6.04 19.46
C LEU A 396 -22.17 6.77 18.31
N THR A 397 -21.47 6.99 17.19
CA THR A 397 -22.04 7.70 16.01
C THR A 397 -23.02 6.81 15.24
N GLN A 398 -22.62 5.57 14.92
CA GLN A 398 -23.48 4.52 14.36
C GLN A 398 -24.36 4.97 13.18
N PRO A 399 -23.79 5.58 12.12
CA PRO A 399 -24.54 6.26 11.06
C PRO A 399 -25.47 5.34 10.27
N LEU A 400 -25.36 4.02 10.38
CA LEU A 400 -26.18 3.03 9.66
C LEU A 400 -27.16 2.26 10.53
N LYS A 401 -27.21 2.55 11.83
CA LYS A 401 -28.20 1.95 12.73
C LYS A 401 -29.57 2.60 12.56
N SER A 402 -30.57 2.19 13.31
CA SER A 402 -31.90 2.79 13.28
C SER A 402 -31.89 4.23 13.81
N GLU A 403 -32.96 5.00 13.59
CA GLU A 403 -33.12 6.37 14.12
C GLU A 403 -32.84 6.46 15.62
N GLN A 404 -33.40 5.53 16.41
CA GLN A 404 -33.25 5.49 17.86
C GLN A 404 -31.88 5.00 18.35
N ASP A 405 -31.07 4.37 17.48
CA ASP A 405 -29.80 3.74 17.85
C ASP A 405 -28.57 4.53 17.39
N ARG A 406 -28.73 5.48 16.46
CA ARG A 406 -27.61 6.31 15.97
C ARG A 406 -27.35 7.49 16.89
N ALA A 407 -26.10 7.94 16.93
CA ALA A 407 -25.62 9.11 17.68
C ALA A 407 -26.11 9.11 19.13
N GLN A 408 -25.69 8.12 19.91
CA GLN A 408 -26.18 7.87 21.28
C GLN A 408 -25.05 8.06 22.30
N LEU A 409 -25.38 8.71 23.42
CA LEU A 409 -24.56 8.74 24.63
C LEU A 409 -25.03 7.64 25.59
N PHE A 410 -24.08 6.90 26.13
CA PHE A 410 -24.29 5.80 27.06
C PHE A 410 -23.50 6.06 28.34
N LEU A 411 -24.21 6.29 29.45
CA LEU A 411 -23.60 6.48 30.75
C LEU A 411 -23.24 5.14 31.37
N ASN A 412 -22.02 5.01 31.86
CA ASN A 412 -21.50 3.81 32.47
C ASN A 412 -22.01 3.69 33.91
N LYS A 413 -22.71 2.60 34.22
CA LYS A 413 -23.24 2.31 35.56
C LYS A 413 -22.40 1.25 36.30
N GLY A 414 -21.17 1.05 35.84
CA GLY A 414 -20.22 0.08 36.35
C GLY A 414 -20.54 -1.36 35.89
N ASN A 415 -19.57 -2.26 36.06
CA ASN A 415 -19.66 -3.67 35.68
C ASN A 415 -20.07 -3.89 34.20
N PHE A 416 -19.57 -3.01 33.32
CA PHE A 416 -19.88 -2.98 31.89
C PHE A 416 -21.39 -2.84 31.58
N ARG A 417 -22.17 -2.22 32.47
CA ARG A 417 -23.57 -1.85 32.20
C ARG A 417 -23.65 -0.39 31.80
N PHE A 418 -24.43 -0.09 30.77
CA PHE A 418 -24.59 1.26 30.26
C PHE A 418 -26.06 1.61 30.06
N GLU A 419 -26.39 2.87 30.32
CA GLU A 419 -27.74 3.43 30.16
C GLU A 419 -27.73 4.58 29.15
N ARG A 420 -28.71 4.63 28.25
CA ARG A 420 -28.79 5.71 27.26
C ARG A 420 -29.14 7.03 27.96
N PHE A 421 -28.38 8.07 27.65
CA PHE A 421 -28.69 9.43 28.01
C PHE A 421 -29.37 10.17 26.85
N PRO A 422 -30.51 10.83 27.07
CA PRO A 422 -31.21 11.56 26.02
C PRO A 422 -30.41 12.80 25.61
N LEU A 423 -30.21 12.96 24.29
CA LEU A 423 -29.66 14.17 23.68
C LEU A 423 -30.70 14.76 22.71
N PRO A 424 -31.67 15.56 23.19
CA PRO A 424 -32.72 16.16 22.35
C PRO A 424 -32.17 17.05 21.23
N GLN A 425 -30.99 17.63 21.42
CA GLN A 425 -30.27 18.48 20.47
C GLN A 425 -29.95 17.72 19.17
N LEU A 426 -29.91 16.39 19.23
CA LEU A 426 -29.60 15.52 18.08
C LEU A 426 -30.85 14.85 17.47
N ASP A 427 -32.05 15.07 18.02
CA ASP A 427 -33.26 14.38 17.57
C ASP A 427 -33.61 14.69 16.11
N ASP A 428 -33.44 15.95 15.70
CA ASP A 428 -33.70 16.39 14.34
C ASP A 428 -32.70 15.77 13.35
N HIS A 429 -31.42 15.69 13.74
CA HIS A 429 -30.37 15.04 12.95
C HIS A 429 -30.61 13.54 12.79
N ARG A 430 -31.14 12.87 13.84
CA ARG A 430 -31.48 11.44 13.77
C ARG A 430 -32.61 11.17 12.79
N LYS A 431 -33.62 12.05 12.76
CA LYS A 431 -34.83 11.93 11.93
C LYS A 431 -34.61 12.37 10.48
N HIS A 432 -33.83 13.42 10.26
CA HIS A 432 -33.69 14.11 8.98
C HIS A 432 -32.23 14.21 8.46
N PRO A 433 -31.48 13.10 8.36
CA PRO A 433 -30.10 13.09 7.85
C PRO A 433 -29.96 13.65 6.42
N GLU A 434 -31.00 13.63 5.58
CA GLU A 434 -30.99 14.27 4.27
C GLU A 434 -30.77 15.80 4.34
N THR A 435 -31.17 16.42 5.44
CA THR A 435 -31.07 17.87 5.67
C THR A 435 -29.85 18.20 6.54
N HIS A 436 -29.61 17.39 7.58
CA HIS A 436 -28.60 17.70 8.59
C HIS A 436 -27.27 16.97 8.37
N GLY A 437 -27.22 15.95 7.51
CA GLY A 437 -26.10 15.04 7.39
C GLY A 437 -26.11 13.94 8.46
N LEU A 438 -25.04 13.14 8.49
CA LEU A 438 -24.83 12.07 9.48
C LEU A 438 -23.65 12.43 10.37
N ILE A 439 -23.80 12.22 11.69
CA ILE A 439 -22.67 12.30 12.62
C ILE A 439 -21.71 11.17 12.28
N ALA A 440 -20.45 11.52 12.04
CA ALA A 440 -19.44 10.63 11.47
C ALA A 440 -18.11 10.62 12.24
N SER A 441 -17.94 11.53 13.20
CA SER A 441 -16.91 11.45 14.24
C SER A 441 -17.40 12.15 15.51
N ALA A 442 -16.76 11.84 16.64
CA ALA A 442 -17.02 12.47 17.92
C ALA A 442 -15.70 12.63 18.68
N THR A 443 -15.51 13.78 19.32
CA THR A 443 -14.33 14.09 20.14
C THR A 443 -14.79 14.76 21.43
N TRP A 444 -14.33 14.25 22.56
CA TRP A 444 -14.53 14.87 23.87
C TRP A 444 -13.37 15.79 24.19
N PHE A 445 -13.66 16.97 24.73
CA PHE A 445 -12.64 17.90 25.21
C PHE A 445 -13.27 18.97 26.11
N ASP A 446 -12.48 19.60 26.96
CA ASP A 446 -12.90 20.75 27.77
C ASP A 446 -12.71 22.04 26.96
N MET A 447 -13.80 22.59 26.40
CA MET A 447 -13.74 23.74 25.50
C MET A 447 -13.54 25.05 26.25
N ASP A 448 -14.15 25.19 27.42
CA ASP A 448 -14.20 26.42 28.20
C ASP A 448 -13.40 26.38 29.53
N ASN A 449 -12.64 25.30 29.72
CA ASN A 449 -11.72 25.06 30.82
C ASN A 449 -12.41 25.02 32.20
N ASP A 450 -13.62 24.47 32.26
CA ASP A 450 -14.38 24.37 33.50
C ASP A 450 -14.25 23.00 34.20
N GLY A 451 -13.62 22.04 33.53
CA GLY A 451 -13.33 20.70 34.02
C GLY A 451 -14.49 19.70 33.87
N ASP A 452 -15.50 19.95 33.05
CA ASP A 452 -16.28 18.89 32.42
C ASP A 452 -15.89 18.71 30.94
N GLN A 453 -16.52 17.76 30.24
CA GLN A 453 -16.15 17.38 28.87
C GLN A 453 -17.27 17.72 27.90
N ASP A 454 -16.97 18.59 26.95
CA ASP A 454 -17.83 18.97 25.83
C ASP A 454 -17.69 18.01 24.65
N LEU A 455 -18.71 17.98 23.79
CA LEU A 455 -18.80 17.02 22.70
C LEU A 455 -18.77 17.72 21.34
N LEU A 456 -17.64 17.60 20.65
CA LEU A 456 -17.49 17.95 19.23
C LEU A 456 -17.98 16.80 18.35
N LEU A 457 -18.82 17.13 17.37
CA LEU A 457 -19.38 16.18 16.41
C LEU A 457 -19.04 16.59 14.98
N GLY A 458 -18.19 15.79 14.34
CA GLY A 458 -17.89 15.92 12.92
C GLY A 458 -18.98 15.28 12.05
N MET A 459 -19.22 15.87 10.89
CA MET A 459 -20.40 15.54 10.07
C MET A 459 -20.05 15.07 8.67
N GLY A 460 -20.69 13.98 8.25
CA GLY A 460 -20.79 13.55 6.87
C GLY A 460 -21.97 14.24 6.18
N PHE A 461 -21.69 15.00 5.13
CA PHE A 461 -22.71 15.65 4.27
C PHE A 461 -23.59 16.66 5.01
N GLY A 462 -23.06 17.35 6.01
CA GLY A 462 -23.84 18.19 6.93
C GLY A 462 -23.03 19.29 7.58
N LYS A 463 -23.67 20.09 8.43
CA LYS A 463 -23.00 21.13 9.23
C LYS A 463 -22.51 20.55 10.55
N GLY A 464 -21.28 20.82 10.98
CA GLY A 464 -20.72 20.36 12.27
C GLY A 464 -21.51 20.82 13.49
N ARG A 465 -21.29 20.16 14.64
CA ARG A 465 -21.94 20.50 15.92
C ARG A 465 -20.97 20.46 17.09
N LEU A 466 -21.22 21.32 18.06
CA LEU A 466 -20.52 21.34 19.34
C LEU A 466 -21.56 21.48 20.44
N LEU A 467 -21.56 20.52 21.36
CA LEU A 467 -22.46 20.49 22.50
C LEU A 467 -21.63 20.78 23.74
N ARG A 468 -21.92 21.91 24.40
CA ARG A 468 -21.34 22.23 25.69
C ARG A 468 -22.01 21.38 26.76
N ASN A 469 -21.23 20.79 27.65
CA ASN A 469 -21.73 20.12 28.84
C ASN A 469 -22.04 21.18 29.91
N ASP A 470 -23.27 21.19 30.43
CA ASP A 470 -23.72 22.21 31.38
C ASP A 470 -23.58 21.72 32.84
N LEU A 471 -22.81 20.65 33.08
CA LEU A 471 -22.74 19.98 34.37
C LEU A 471 -22.14 20.89 35.42
N LYS A 472 -21.05 21.61 35.11
CA LYS A 472 -20.43 22.54 36.08
C LYS A 472 -21.30 23.74 36.40
N GLU A 473 -22.03 24.30 35.43
CA GLU A 473 -22.82 25.51 35.69
C GLU A 473 -24.19 25.21 36.30
N THR A 474 -24.78 24.05 35.99
CA THR A 474 -26.12 23.69 36.48
C THR A 474 -26.11 22.68 37.63
N GLY A 475 -25.00 21.96 37.84
CA GLY A 475 -24.88 20.86 38.79
C GLY A 475 -25.56 19.56 38.34
N THR A 476 -26.06 19.51 37.10
CA THR A 476 -26.74 18.35 36.52
C THR A 476 -26.26 18.13 35.09
N LEU A 477 -25.99 16.87 34.70
CA LEU A 477 -25.61 16.58 33.32
C LEU A 477 -26.68 17.07 32.34
N GLY A 478 -26.27 17.95 31.44
CA GLY A 478 -27.09 18.57 30.41
C GLY A 478 -26.20 19.03 29.28
N PHE A 479 -26.77 19.25 28.10
CA PHE A 479 -26.01 19.72 26.96
C PHE A 479 -26.69 20.92 26.29
N THR A 480 -25.91 21.92 25.91
CA THR A 480 -26.38 23.07 25.15
C THR A 480 -25.60 23.17 23.84
N GLU A 481 -26.31 23.33 22.72
CA GLU A 481 -25.63 23.53 21.42
C GLU A 481 -24.96 24.91 21.40
N VAL A 482 -23.64 24.92 21.15
CA VAL A 482 -22.88 26.16 20.97
C VAL A 482 -23.34 26.80 19.66
N GLY A 483 -23.83 28.04 19.76
CA GLY A 483 -24.77 28.65 18.81
C GLY A 483 -24.35 28.73 17.33
N SER A 484 -25.34 28.99 16.48
CA SER A 484 -25.21 29.10 15.02
C SER A 484 -24.39 30.32 14.57
N GLY A 485 -23.63 30.17 13.48
CA GLY A 485 -22.73 31.19 12.93
C GLY A 485 -21.28 31.11 13.43
N ASN A 486 -20.93 30.03 14.15
CA ASN A 486 -19.58 29.71 14.55
C ASN A 486 -18.87 28.89 13.45
N ALA A 487 -17.55 29.01 13.28
CA ALA A 487 -16.83 28.30 12.21
C ALA A 487 -16.96 26.76 12.30
N VAL A 488 -17.34 26.23 13.47
CA VAL A 488 -17.65 24.81 13.69
C VAL A 488 -18.91 24.35 12.92
N ASP A 489 -19.85 25.26 12.61
CA ASP A 489 -21.13 24.96 11.95
C ASP A 489 -21.09 25.02 10.42
N ASP A 490 -19.89 25.16 9.85
CA ASP A 490 -19.67 25.08 8.41
C ASP A 490 -20.07 23.71 7.86
N TYR A 491 -20.43 23.68 6.57
CA TYR A 491 -20.69 22.42 5.89
C TYR A 491 -19.41 21.59 5.85
N GLN A 492 -19.53 20.29 6.12
CA GLN A 492 -18.46 19.32 6.31
C GLN A 492 -18.81 18.03 5.58
N ILE A 493 -17.75 17.36 5.15
CA ILE A 493 -17.79 15.93 4.88
C ILE A 493 -16.55 15.41 5.58
N SER A 494 -16.69 15.06 6.85
CA SER A 494 -15.57 14.72 7.73
C SER A 494 -15.87 13.44 8.49
N VAL A 495 -14.85 12.61 8.65
CA VAL A 495 -14.83 11.43 9.52
C VAL A 495 -13.74 11.55 10.60
N ALA A 496 -13.07 12.71 10.66
CA ALA A 496 -11.90 12.95 11.50
C ALA A 496 -11.99 14.33 12.13
N THR A 497 -12.20 14.36 13.44
CA THR A 497 -12.05 15.57 14.26
C THR A 497 -11.06 15.27 15.37
N ASN A 498 -10.30 16.27 15.78
CA ASN A 498 -9.44 16.21 16.97
C ASN A 498 -9.23 17.63 17.51
N VAL A 499 -8.58 17.75 18.66
CA VAL A 499 -8.28 19.01 19.33
C VAL A 499 -6.81 19.11 19.72
N LEU A 500 -6.33 20.35 19.83
CA LEU A 500 -4.97 20.68 20.25
C LEU A 500 -4.91 22.13 20.71
N ASP A 501 -3.98 22.47 21.60
CA ASP A 501 -3.63 23.87 21.86
C ASP A 501 -2.57 24.28 20.83
N TYR A 502 -3.00 24.92 19.75
CA TYR A 502 -2.11 25.18 18.61
C TYR A 502 -1.09 26.28 18.93
N ASP A 503 -1.44 27.28 19.73
CA ASP A 503 -0.56 28.39 20.07
C ASP A 503 -0.18 28.50 21.55
N ASN A 504 -0.45 27.44 22.31
CA ASN A 504 -0.12 27.29 23.72
C ASN A 504 -0.75 28.40 24.58
N ASP A 505 -1.97 28.81 24.22
CA ASP A 505 -2.72 29.86 24.91
C ASP A 505 -3.65 29.34 26.01
N GLY A 506 -3.60 28.02 26.25
CA GLY A 506 -4.36 27.29 27.25
C GLY A 506 -5.79 26.97 26.82
N ARG A 507 -6.19 27.28 25.58
CA ARG A 507 -7.50 26.91 25.03
C ARG A 507 -7.32 25.90 23.92
N LEU A 508 -8.09 24.82 23.98
CA LEU A 508 -8.07 23.80 22.93
C LEU A 508 -8.76 24.33 21.67
N ASP A 509 -8.01 24.27 20.57
CA ASP A 509 -8.43 24.54 19.19
C ASP A 509 -8.91 23.26 18.51
N ILE A 510 -9.68 23.41 17.42
CA ILE A 510 -10.29 22.29 16.71
C ILE A 510 -9.61 22.08 15.37
N ILE A 511 -9.32 20.82 15.03
CA ILE A 511 -8.95 20.40 13.68
C ILE A 511 -10.03 19.50 13.08
N ILE A 512 -10.40 19.79 11.83
CA ILE A 512 -11.39 19.03 11.06
C ILE A 512 -10.71 18.49 9.80
N GLY A 513 -10.56 17.17 9.75
CA GLY A 513 -10.11 16.43 8.59
C GLY A 513 -11.26 16.18 7.62
N ASN A 514 -11.25 16.80 6.45
CA ASN A 514 -12.28 16.57 5.45
C ASN A 514 -11.94 15.35 4.57
N VAL A 515 -12.98 14.59 4.24
CA VAL A 515 -12.97 13.51 3.27
C VAL A 515 -13.93 13.89 2.14
N MET A 516 -13.46 13.89 0.88
CA MET A 516 -14.19 14.37 -0.31
C MET A 516 -14.34 15.89 -0.41
N GLN A 517 -14.78 16.33 -1.60
CA GLN A 517 -15.18 17.71 -1.87
C GLN A 517 -16.51 18.00 -1.19
N ARG A 518 -16.59 19.08 -0.39
CA ARG A 518 -17.84 19.51 0.23
C ARG A 518 -18.78 20.18 -0.77
N TYR A 519 -18.23 20.72 -1.85
CA TYR A 519 -18.98 21.41 -2.90
C TYR A 519 -18.65 20.86 -4.29
N LEU A 520 -19.68 20.67 -5.11
CA LEU A 520 -19.55 20.13 -6.46
C LEU A 520 -18.91 21.17 -7.41
N PRO A 521 -17.85 20.80 -8.15
CA PRO A 521 -17.18 21.72 -9.05
C PRO A 521 -17.94 21.89 -10.38
N GLY A 522 -17.70 23.01 -11.06
CA GLY A 522 -18.21 23.26 -12.41
C GLY A 522 -19.66 23.73 -12.48
N TYR A 523 -20.26 24.11 -11.35
CA TYR A 523 -21.51 24.87 -11.29
C TYR A 523 -21.19 26.36 -11.09
N ASP A 524 -21.99 27.25 -11.68
CA ASP A 524 -21.84 28.71 -11.53
C ASP A 524 -22.24 29.22 -10.13
N ARG A 525 -22.82 28.34 -9.31
CA ARG A 525 -23.20 28.59 -7.93
C ARG A 525 -22.55 27.54 -7.03
N THR A 526 -22.40 27.88 -5.75
CA THR A 526 -22.00 26.91 -4.73
C THR A 526 -23.08 25.85 -4.57
N VAL A 527 -22.74 24.59 -4.82
CA VAL A 527 -23.66 23.45 -4.66
C VAL A 527 -23.02 22.46 -3.68
N PRO A 528 -23.55 22.29 -2.46
CA PRO A 528 -23.02 21.30 -1.53
C PRO A 528 -23.22 19.88 -2.08
N TYR A 529 -22.21 19.04 -1.92
CA TYR A 529 -22.32 17.63 -2.21
C TYR A 529 -23.04 16.93 -1.05
N ASN A 530 -24.25 16.44 -1.33
CA ASN A 530 -25.05 15.67 -0.38
C ASN A 530 -25.44 14.33 -1.02
N ILE A 531 -25.01 13.23 -0.41
CA ILE A 531 -25.26 11.86 -0.90
C ILE A 531 -26.75 11.47 -0.92
N PHE A 532 -27.57 12.11 -0.09
CA PHE A 532 -29.02 11.91 -0.05
C PHE A 532 -29.75 12.62 -1.19
N LYS A 533 -29.18 13.70 -1.73
CA LYS A 533 -29.83 14.54 -2.73
C LYS A 533 -28.83 15.22 -3.65
N LEU A 534 -28.56 14.60 -4.80
CA LEU A 534 -27.74 15.24 -5.83
C LEU A 534 -28.56 16.28 -6.62
N PRO A 535 -27.93 17.35 -7.16
CA PRO A 535 -28.62 18.29 -8.04
C PRO A 535 -29.21 17.59 -9.28
N GLN A 536 -30.26 18.19 -9.83
CA GLN A 536 -30.81 17.77 -11.11
C GLN A 536 -29.87 18.16 -12.25
N PRO A 537 -29.80 17.38 -13.34
CA PRO A 537 -29.01 17.74 -14.51
C PRO A 537 -29.54 19.04 -15.12
N GLU A 538 -28.66 20.00 -15.39
CA GLU A 538 -29.06 21.29 -16.00
C GLU A 538 -29.18 21.21 -17.53
N TYR A 539 -28.61 20.16 -18.14
CA TYR A 539 -28.71 19.86 -19.57
C TYR A 539 -28.57 18.35 -19.83
N GLN A 540 -28.91 17.91 -21.04
CA GLN A 540 -28.82 16.50 -21.43
C GLN A 540 -27.36 16.01 -21.35
N GLY A 541 -27.12 14.97 -20.54
CA GLY A 541 -25.78 14.42 -20.34
C GLY A 541 -24.94 15.14 -19.28
N ASP A 542 -25.51 16.09 -18.53
CA ASP A 542 -24.84 16.68 -17.36
C ASP A 542 -24.49 15.58 -16.34
N ARG A 543 -23.20 15.48 -16.02
CA ARG A 543 -22.61 14.47 -15.12
C ARG A 543 -21.78 15.11 -14.01
N ARG A 544 -21.83 16.43 -13.86
CA ARG A 544 -21.02 17.17 -12.87
C ARG A 544 -21.27 16.67 -11.45
N MET A 545 -22.51 16.26 -11.14
CA MET A 545 -22.90 15.70 -9.84
C MET A 545 -22.24 14.38 -9.44
N PHE A 546 -21.52 13.71 -10.35
CA PHE A 546 -20.84 12.45 -10.09
C PHE A 546 -19.32 12.60 -9.86
N ASN A 547 -18.78 13.82 -9.91
CA ASN A 547 -17.35 14.09 -9.75
C ASN A 547 -16.92 14.16 -8.27
N VAL A 548 -17.19 13.10 -7.51
CA VAL A 548 -17.04 13.07 -6.04
C VAL A 548 -16.02 12.05 -5.53
N MET A 549 -15.69 11.05 -6.33
CA MET A 549 -14.75 9.98 -5.99
C MET A 549 -13.30 10.46 -6.10
N HIS A 550 -12.37 9.78 -5.43
CA HIS A 550 -10.94 10.06 -5.52
C HIS A 550 -10.47 10.00 -6.98
N ARG A 551 -9.63 10.96 -7.40
CA ARG A 551 -9.09 11.01 -8.78
C ARG A 551 -7.99 9.98 -9.05
N SER A 552 -7.32 9.53 -7.99
CA SER A 552 -6.20 8.60 -8.05
C SER A 552 -6.27 7.65 -6.86
N TRP A 553 -5.73 6.44 -7.01
CA TRP A 553 -5.65 5.46 -5.93
C TRP A 553 -4.48 5.69 -4.96
N HIS A 554 -3.52 6.54 -5.35
CA HIS A 554 -2.24 6.73 -4.64
C HIS A 554 -1.83 8.19 -4.40
N ASP A 555 -2.52 9.14 -5.02
CA ASP A 555 -2.22 10.58 -4.89
C ASP A 555 -3.49 11.42 -5.09
N ALA A 556 -4.59 11.02 -4.45
CA ALA A 556 -5.84 11.74 -4.48
C ALA A 556 -5.66 13.13 -3.83
N ASN A 557 -6.01 14.17 -4.58
CA ASN A 557 -5.85 15.57 -4.18
C ASN A 557 -7.11 16.39 -4.53
N ASN A 558 -8.27 15.73 -4.46
CA ASN A 558 -9.57 16.26 -4.84
C ASN A 558 -10.60 16.11 -3.73
N ALA A 559 -10.19 16.10 -2.46
CA ALA A 559 -11.08 16.44 -1.36
C ALA A 559 -11.16 17.98 -1.21
N ASP A 560 -11.76 18.44 -0.12
CA ASP A 560 -11.58 19.80 0.36
C ASP A 560 -10.41 19.90 1.34
N GLU A 561 -10.07 21.13 1.68
CA GLU A 561 -9.05 21.48 2.66
C GLU A 561 -9.46 21.03 4.07
N ASN A 562 -8.47 20.59 4.86
CA ASN A 562 -8.62 20.45 6.31
C ASN A 562 -8.74 21.85 6.95
N LEU A 563 -9.48 21.94 8.06
CA LEU A 563 -9.77 23.20 8.74
C LEU A 563 -9.10 23.21 10.12
N LEU A 564 -8.50 24.35 10.48
CA LEU A 564 -8.04 24.64 11.84
C LEU A 564 -8.86 25.80 12.39
N LEU A 565 -9.54 25.59 13.51
CA LEU A 565 -10.43 26.55 14.13
C LEU A 565 -9.87 26.96 15.50
N ARG A 566 -9.48 28.23 15.62
CA ARG A 566 -8.93 28.79 16.85
C ARG A 566 -10.03 29.10 17.86
N ASN A 567 -9.85 28.69 19.11
CA ASN A 567 -10.74 29.00 20.23
C ASN A 567 -10.50 30.43 20.74
N LEU A 568 -11.49 31.28 20.58
CA LEU A 568 -11.48 32.69 21.01
C LEU A 568 -12.10 32.90 22.41
N GLY A 569 -12.43 31.81 23.10
CA GLY A 569 -13.13 31.80 24.38
C GLY A 569 -14.63 32.09 24.28
N GLY A 570 -15.35 31.67 25.32
CA GLY A 570 -16.81 31.85 25.43
C GLY A 570 -17.58 31.10 24.34
N GLY A 571 -17.09 29.91 23.95
CA GLY A 571 -17.70 29.07 22.92
C GLY A 571 -17.60 29.62 21.50
N ARG A 572 -16.64 30.52 21.20
CA ARG A 572 -16.46 31.10 19.85
C ARG A 572 -15.20 30.57 19.19
N PHE A 573 -15.31 30.16 17.94
CA PHE A 573 -14.19 29.71 17.12
C PHE A 573 -14.06 30.53 15.84
N ALA A 574 -12.83 30.77 15.42
CA ALA A 574 -12.52 31.39 14.14
C ALA A 574 -11.63 30.47 13.32
N GLN A 575 -11.97 30.27 12.04
CA GLN A 575 -11.09 29.53 11.14
C GLN A 575 -9.79 30.30 10.91
N ILE A 576 -8.65 29.63 11.10
CA ILE A 576 -7.36 30.12 10.63
C ILE A 576 -7.23 29.76 9.14
N PRO A 577 -7.07 30.73 8.23
CA PRO A 577 -6.93 30.45 6.80
C PRO A 577 -5.76 29.53 6.48
N ASN A 578 -5.92 28.65 5.49
CA ASN A 578 -4.87 27.68 5.13
C ASN A 578 -3.59 28.34 4.60
N SER A 579 -3.71 29.54 4.02
CA SER A 579 -2.57 30.38 3.67
C SER A 579 -1.71 30.82 4.86
N GLU A 580 -2.26 30.76 6.07
CA GLU A 580 -1.62 31.18 7.31
C GLU A 580 -1.22 29.97 8.17
N ASN A 581 -2.08 28.95 8.28
CA ASN A 581 -1.80 27.78 9.12
C ASN A 581 -0.82 26.76 8.50
N GLY A 582 -0.48 26.86 7.21
CA GLY A 582 0.49 25.99 6.55
C GLY A 582 -0.09 24.71 5.90
N PHE A 583 -1.39 24.45 6.03
CA PHE A 583 -2.06 23.37 5.30
C PHE A 583 -2.15 23.70 3.82
N SER A 584 -1.78 22.74 2.98
CA SER A 584 -1.77 22.91 1.52
C SER A 584 -2.43 21.75 0.76
N GLY A 585 -2.89 20.72 1.47
CA GLY A 585 -3.44 19.49 0.92
C GLY A 585 -4.96 19.49 0.76
N LYS A 586 -5.42 18.69 -0.21
CA LYS A 586 -6.83 18.31 -0.45
C LYS A 586 -6.96 16.79 -0.45
N ARG A 587 -6.35 16.18 0.56
CA ARG A 587 -6.26 14.73 0.74
C ARG A 587 -7.55 14.19 1.37
N TRP A 588 -7.77 12.89 1.26
CA TRP A 588 -8.92 12.25 1.89
C TRP A 588 -8.54 11.88 3.32
N THR A 589 -8.70 12.82 4.24
CA THR A 589 -8.27 12.67 5.63
C THR A 589 -9.20 11.70 6.36
N MET A 590 -8.65 10.59 6.83
CA MET A 590 -9.37 9.55 7.60
C MET A 590 -9.20 9.72 9.11
N ALA A 591 -8.05 10.22 9.54
CA ALA A 591 -7.78 10.48 10.95
C ALA A 591 -6.73 11.58 11.13
N VAL A 592 -6.76 12.20 12.30
CA VAL A 592 -5.80 13.21 12.74
C VAL A 592 -5.34 12.84 14.15
N ALA A 593 -4.04 12.71 14.36
CA ALA A 593 -3.42 12.56 15.67
C ALA A 593 -2.67 13.84 16.04
N THR A 594 -2.75 14.22 17.32
CA THR A 594 -2.17 15.43 17.89
C THR A 594 -1.23 15.07 19.03
N GLY A 595 -0.12 15.80 19.19
CA GLY A 595 0.84 15.58 20.28
C GLY A 595 2.19 16.22 19.97
N ASP A 596 3.02 16.43 21.00
CA ASP A 596 4.34 17.03 20.86
C ASP A 596 5.38 15.98 20.42
N LEU A 597 5.72 15.95 19.13
CA LEU A 597 6.59 14.92 18.54
C LEU A 597 8.08 15.32 18.60
N ASN A 598 8.36 16.59 18.82
CA ASN A 598 9.71 17.14 18.87
C ASN A 598 10.09 17.67 20.26
N ASP A 599 9.24 17.54 21.28
CA ASP A 599 9.49 17.97 22.66
C ASP A 599 9.86 19.46 22.74
N ASP A 600 9.08 20.31 22.05
CA ASP A 600 9.23 21.77 22.06
C ASP A 600 8.08 22.52 22.77
N GLY A 601 7.10 21.78 23.28
CA GLY A 601 5.96 22.29 24.03
C GLY A 601 4.77 22.73 23.16
N PHE A 602 4.81 22.52 21.85
CA PHE A 602 3.71 22.78 20.94
C PHE A 602 3.18 21.48 20.32
N ALA A 603 1.86 21.39 20.15
CA ALA A 603 1.26 20.20 19.57
C ALA A 603 1.51 20.13 18.06
N ASP A 604 2.08 19.01 17.61
CA ASP A 604 2.27 18.61 16.22
C ASP A 604 1.10 17.76 15.71
N LEU A 605 1.09 17.47 14.41
CA LEU A 605 0.02 16.70 13.76
C LEU A 605 0.55 15.57 12.88
N TYR A 606 -0.11 14.42 12.95
CA TYR A 606 -0.04 13.40 11.91
C TYR A 606 -1.43 13.19 11.31
N ILE A 607 -1.53 13.37 10.00
CA ILE A 607 -2.77 13.29 9.24
C ILE A 607 -2.73 12.03 8.37
N ALA A 608 -3.54 11.03 8.74
CA ALA A 608 -3.67 9.80 7.98
C ALA A 608 -4.65 9.99 6.82
N ASN A 609 -4.20 9.67 5.61
CA ASN A 609 -4.94 9.90 4.38
C ASN A 609 -5.23 8.59 3.65
N ASP A 610 -6.46 8.44 3.17
CA ASP A 610 -6.76 7.43 2.16
C ASP A 610 -6.46 7.98 0.76
N PHE A 611 -6.14 7.07 -0.15
CA PHE A 611 -5.81 7.32 -1.55
C PHE A 611 -4.67 8.32 -1.82
N GLY A 612 -3.89 8.72 -0.81
CA GLY A 612 -2.73 9.58 -0.92
C GLY A 612 -1.80 9.39 0.29
N PRO A 613 -0.55 9.87 0.24
CA PRO A 613 0.37 9.74 1.37
C PRO A 613 -0.16 10.47 2.60
N ASP A 614 0.19 9.97 3.78
CA ASP A 614 -0.05 10.66 5.05
C ASP A 614 0.80 11.94 5.12
N GLU A 615 0.45 12.85 6.03
CA GLU A 615 1.13 14.12 6.20
C GLU A 615 1.53 14.33 7.67
N LEU A 616 2.83 14.51 7.92
CA LEU A 616 3.37 14.93 9.21
C LEU A 616 3.58 16.44 9.19
N TYR A 617 3.04 17.14 10.17
CA TYR A 617 3.23 18.57 10.34
C TYR A 617 3.83 18.87 11.71
N ILE A 618 4.88 19.67 11.72
CA ILE A 618 5.48 20.19 12.95
C ILE A 618 5.01 21.63 13.17
N ASN A 619 4.61 21.95 14.39
CA ASN A 619 4.15 23.28 14.76
C ASN A 619 5.33 24.24 14.92
N GLU A 620 5.31 25.37 14.22
CA GLU A 620 6.31 26.44 14.34
C GLU A 620 5.93 27.39 15.48
N GLN A 621 5.79 26.84 16.70
CA GLN A 621 5.51 27.58 17.93
C GLN A 621 4.27 28.49 17.86
N GLY A 622 3.14 27.94 17.39
CA GLY A 622 1.86 28.65 17.27
C GLY A 622 1.74 29.59 16.08
N LYS A 623 2.75 29.64 15.20
CA LYS A 623 2.72 30.51 14.01
C LYS A 623 2.06 29.86 12.81
N ARG A 624 2.36 28.58 12.58
CA ARG A 624 1.84 27.74 11.49
C ARG A 624 2.37 26.31 11.63
N PHE A 625 1.85 25.41 10.81
CA PHE A 625 2.36 24.07 10.61
C PHE A 625 3.35 23.98 9.43
N LEU A 626 4.46 23.28 9.66
CA LEU A 626 5.48 22.96 8.65
C LEU A 626 5.31 21.51 8.21
N LEU A 627 5.00 21.30 6.93
CA LEU A 627 4.93 19.95 6.36
C LEU A 627 6.33 19.30 6.35
N VAL A 628 6.49 18.21 7.09
CA VAL A 628 7.69 17.39 7.12
C VAL A 628 7.56 16.24 6.13
N LYS A 629 8.52 16.15 5.20
CA LYS A 629 8.49 15.16 4.12
C LYS A 629 9.88 14.64 3.83
N GLY A 630 10.05 13.32 3.86
CA GLY A 630 11.30 12.69 3.47
C GLY A 630 11.53 12.72 1.95
N SER A 631 12.73 12.33 1.51
CA SER A 631 13.14 12.45 0.11
C SER A 631 12.67 11.31 -0.79
N PHE A 632 12.41 10.13 -0.24
CA PHE A 632 12.13 8.90 -0.99
C PHE A 632 10.85 8.22 -0.51
N ALA A 633 10.24 7.37 -1.34
CA ALA A 633 9.10 6.57 -0.91
C ALA A 633 9.46 5.66 0.28
N GLY A 634 8.52 5.48 1.19
CA GLY A 634 8.72 4.76 2.46
C GLY A 634 9.39 5.60 3.56
N SER A 635 9.57 6.91 3.35
CA SER A 635 9.84 7.86 4.43
C SER A 635 8.57 8.62 4.80
N VAL A 636 8.50 9.13 6.02
CA VAL A 636 7.33 9.88 6.51
C VAL A 636 6.96 11.01 5.53
N GLY A 637 5.65 11.16 5.24
CA GLY A 637 5.14 12.09 4.24
C GLY A 637 5.28 11.61 2.78
N ARG A 638 5.84 10.41 2.56
CA ARG A 638 5.93 9.69 1.27
C ARG A 638 5.67 8.19 1.45
N ASP A 639 4.79 7.87 2.36
CA ASP A 639 4.41 6.52 2.74
C ASP A 639 3.36 5.92 1.80
N THR A 640 2.75 4.85 2.29
CA THR A 640 1.66 4.11 1.64
C THR A 640 0.36 4.90 1.70
N TYR A 641 -0.46 4.84 0.64
CA TYR A 641 -1.54 5.80 0.39
C TYR A 641 -2.91 5.34 0.95
N LYS A 642 -2.93 4.77 2.15
CA LYS A 642 -4.04 3.96 2.67
C LYS A 642 -4.23 4.13 4.20
N GLY A 643 -3.75 5.22 4.78
CA GLY A 643 -3.88 5.49 6.22
C GLY A 643 -5.35 5.60 6.65
N MET A 644 -5.77 4.79 7.62
CA MET A 644 -7.16 4.76 8.13
C MET A 644 -7.27 5.34 9.54
N ASN A 645 -6.21 5.25 10.34
CA ASN A 645 -6.12 5.80 11.69
C ASN A 645 -4.67 6.13 12.02
N ALA A 646 -4.43 7.11 12.88
CA ALA A 646 -3.14 7.38 13.49
C ALA A 646 -3.30 7.50 15.01
N THR A 647 -2.37 6.94 15.77
CA THR A 647 -2.30 7.03 17.23
C THR A 647 -0.86 7.30 17.66
N PHE A 648 -0.66 8.08 18.72
CA PHE A 648 0.64 8.36 19.32
C PHE A 648 0.85 7.62 20.63
N GLY A 649 2.08 7.14 20.86
CA GLY A 649 2.48 6.46 22.09
C GLY A 649 3.98 6.16 22.08
N ASP A 650 4.63 6.17 23.24
CA ASP A 650 6.06 5.87 23.39
C ASP A 650 6.26 4.36 23.58
N LEU A 651 6.53 3.62 22.51
CA LEU A 651 6.61 2.15 22.54
C LEU A 651 7.98 1.63 22.98
N ASP A 652 9.01 2.47 22.96
CA ASP A 652 10.36 2.08 23.36
C ASP A 652 10.92 2.87 24.55
N ASP A 653 10.02 3.55 25.28
CA ASP A 653 10.27 4.29 26.51
C ASP A 653 11.39 5.32 26.37
N ASN A 654 11.50 5.95 25.18
CA ASN A 654 12.58 6.88 24.87
C ASN A 654 12.22 8.34 25.20
N GLY A 655 10.99 8.61 25.65
CA GLY A 655 10.47 9.93 25.96
C GLY A 655 10.02 10.72 24.74
N ARG A 656 9.76 10.06 23.60
CA ARG A 656 9.19 10.64 22.38
C ARG A 656 8.01 9.80 21.92
N PRO A 657 6.89 10.42 21.51
CA PRO A 657 5.79 9.66 20.95
C PRO A 657 6.17 9.07 19.59
N ASP A 658 5.96 7.76 19.44
CA ASP A 658 5.95 7.04 18.17
C ASP A 658 4.56 7.11 17.54
N ILE A 659 4.47 6.77 16.25
CA ILE A 659 3.22 6.87 15.49
C ILE A 659 2.87 5.51 14.89
N HIS A 660 1.76 4.92 15.33
CA HIS A 660 1.17 3.76 14.67
C HIS A 660 0.04 4.20 13.74
N VAL A 661 0.10 3.72 12.49
CA VAL A 661 -0.90 4.01 11.46
C VAL A 661 -1.57 2.72 11.02
N SER A 662 -2.87 2.59 11.33
CA SER A 662 -3.63 1.44 10.88
C SER A 662 -3.91 1.55 9.38
N ASN A 663 -3.69 0.45 8.66
CA ASN A 663 -3.72 0.42 7.22
C ASN A 663 -4.28 -0.92 6.68
N VAL A 664 -4.47 -1.00 5.37
CA VAL A 664 -4.99 -2.15 4.64
C VAL A 664 -3.88 -3.12 4.25
N HIS A 665 -4.09 -4.39 4.57
CA HIS A 665 -3.28 -5.49 4.07
C HIS A 665 -4.15 -6.60 3.48
N GLU A 666 -4.43 -6.52 2.18
CA GLU A 666 -5.22 -7.54 1.45
C GLU A 666 -4.49 -7.96 0.17
N LYS A 667 -4.86 -9.11 -0.41
CA LYS A 667 -4.29 -9.55 -1.70
C LYS A 667 -4.55 -8.48 -2.76
N LEU A 668 -3.47 -7.93 -3.35
CA LEU A 668 -3.38 -6.76 -4.25
C LEU A 668 -3.01 -5.41 -3.61
N GLN A 669 -3.11 -5.28 -2.28
CA GLN A 669 -2.75 -4.09 -1.50
C GLN A 669 -1.84 -4.52 -0.35
N ALA A 670 -0.63 -4.93 -0.70
CA ALA A 670 0.39 -5.48 0.19
C ALA A 670 1.16 -4.38 0.94
N GLU A 671 0.41 -3.45 1.53
CA GLU A 671 0.95 -2.31 2.25
C GLU A 671 1.06 -2.68 3.72
N GLY A 672 -0.04 -2.84 4.44
CA GLY A 672 0.02 -3.11 5.87
C GLY A 672 0.28 -1.84 6.68
N SER A 673 0.07 -1.98 7.99
CA SER A 673 0.12 -0.87 8.95
C SER A 673 1.55 -0.34 9.10
N LEU A 674 1.68 0.95 9.42
CA LEU A 674 2.96 1.63 9.58
C LEU A 674 3.25 1.82 11.05
N LEU A 675 4.54 1.84 11.40
CA LEU A 675 4.99 2.16 12.74
C LEU A 675 6.22 3.06 12.67
N TRP A 676 6.00 4.37 12.75
CA TRP A 676 7.06 5.37 12.77
C TRP A 676 7.64 5.47 14.18
N MET A 677 8.79 4.83 14.38
CA MET A 677 9.58 5.03 15.59
C MET A 677 10.24 6.40 15.52
N ASN A 678 10.05 7.21 16.57
CA ASN A 678 10.50 8.59 16.65
C ASN A 678 11.80 8.68 17.43
N TYR A 679 12.88 9.02 16.73
CA TYR A 679 14.20 9.19 17.33
C TYR A 679 14.61 10.66 17.48
N SER A 680 13.66 11.60 17.34
CA SER A 680 13.92 13.04 17.33
C SER A 680 14.56 13.51 18.65
N LYS A 681 15.43 14.51 18.56
CA LYS A 681 15.86 15.30 19.72
C LYS A 681 14.95 16.50 19.89
N SER A 682 14.97 17.11 21.09
CA SER A 682 14.19 18.32 21.36
C SER A 682 14.40 19.39 20.28
N GLY A 683 13.30 19.89 19.70
CA GLY A 683 13.25 20.87 18.63
C GLY A 683 13.68 20.38 17.24
N GLN A 684 13.94 19.07 17.05
CA GLN A 684 14.34 18.52 15.76
C GLN A 684 13.13 18.17 14.89
N THR A 685 13.15 18.61 13.62
CA THR A 685 11.99 18.51 12.71
C THR A 685 12.25 17.66 11.46
N ASP A 686 13.37 16.95 11.40
CA ASP A 686 13.79 16.23 10.20
C ASP A 686 13.01 14.91 10.01
N ALA A 687 12.49 14.67 8.81
CA ALA A 687 11.82 13.42 8.44
C ALA A 687 12.69 12.16 8.67
N ALA A 688 14.02 12.29 8.67
CA ALA A 688 14.96 11.19 8.87
C ALA A 688 14.94 10.61 10.30
N MET A 689 14.32 11.33 11.25
CA MET A 689 14.19 10.88 12.64
C MET A 689 13.04 9.89 12.84
N PHE A 690 12.11 9.84 11.90
CA PHE A 690 11.00 8.88 11.89
C PHE A 690 11.37 7.68 11.02
N LYS A 691 11.39 6.48 11.60
CA LYS A 691 11.71 5.24 10.88
C LYS A 691 10.58 4.25 10.99
N ASP A 692 10.11 3.77 9.84
CA ASP A 692 9.14 2.68 9.80
C ASP A 692 9.79 1.37 10.28
N GLU A 693 9.29 0.84 11.39
CA GLU A 693 9.69 -0.43 11.96
C GLU A 693 8.57 -1.47 12.02
N ALA A 694 7.43 -1.26 11.33
CA ALA A 694 6.27 -2.15 11.44
C ALA A 694 6.61 -3.61 11.11
N ALA A 695 7.35 -3.84 10.01
CA ALA A 695 7.81 -5.17 9.62
C ALA A 695 8.77 -5.80 10.64
N ARG A 696 9.62 -4.97 11.26
CA ARG A 696 10.62 -5.41 12.24
C ARG A 696 10.01 -5.65 13.62
N ARG A 697 8.83 -5.10 13.91
CA ARG A 697 8.13 -5.20 15.19
C ARG A 697 6.83 -6.00 15.12
N ASN A 698 6.58 -6.69 14.01
CA ASN A 698 5.36 -7.48 13.78
C ASN A 698 4.06 -6.65 13.89
N ALA A 699 4.12 -5.36 13.51
CA ALA A 699 3.01 -4.41 13.57
C ALA A 699 2.37 -4.15 12.19
N LEU A 700 2.68 -4.97 11.17
CA LEU A 700 2.13 -4.81 9.81
C LEU A 700 0.63 -5.12 9.72
N ASN A 701 0.08 -5.84 10.71
CA ASN A 701 -1.29 -6.33 10.68
C ASN A 701 -1.60 -7.13 9.40
N GLU A 702 -0.73 -8.08 9.08
CA GLU A 702 -0.78 -8.85 7.85
C GLU A 702 -2.13 -9.57 7.68
N ARG A 703 -2.65 -9.59 6.44
CA ARG A 703 -3.91 -10.24 6.03
C ARG A 703 -5.19 -9.66 6.64
N ARG A 704 -5.18 -8.40 7.05
CA ARG A 704 -6.35 -7.74 7.64
C ARG A 704 -6.51 -6.30 7.13
N PHE A 705 -7.72 -5.78 7.22
CA PHE A 705 -8.05 -4.39 6.90
C PHE A 705 -8.18 -3.60 8.20
N GLY A 706 -7.20 -2.76 8.52
CA GLY A 706 -7.23 -1.88 9.69
C GLY A 706 -8.18 -0.70 9.51
N TRP A 707 -8.95 -0.36 10.54
CA TRP A 707 -9.82 0.82 10.57
C TRP A 707 -9.53 1.76 11.74
N GLY A 708 -9.00 1.23 12.84
CA GLY A 708 -8.68 1.98 14.04
C GLY A 708 -7.60 1.27 14.84
N ALA A 709 -6.78 2.03 15.54
CA ALA A 709 -5.81 1.49 16.49
C ALA A 709 -5.80 2.35 17.76
N ALA A 710 -5.27 1.79 18.85
CA ALA A 710 -5.00 2.51 20.08
C ALA A 710 -3.80 1.88 20.78
N PHE A 711 -3.12 2.66 21.61
CA PHE A 711 -2.12 2.19 22.54
C PHE A 711 -2.69 2.05 23.95
N GLY A 712 -2.20 1.08 24.71
CA GLY A 712 -2.50 0.94 26.12
C GLY A 712 -1.74 -0.23 26.74
N ASP A 713 -1.47 -0.18 28.03
CA ASP A 713 -0.87 -1.29 28.77
C ASP A 713 -1.97 -2.33 29.11
N LEU A 714 -2.19 -3.30 28.21
CA LEU A 714 -3.33 -4.21 28.27
C LEU A 714 -3.07 -5.40 29.19
N ASP A 715 -1.82 -5.79 29.37
CA ASP A 715 -1.42 -6.87 30.28
C ASP A 715 -0.87 -6.38 31.64
N ARG A 716 -0.70 -5.06 31.79
CA ARG A 716 -0.22 -4.37 33.00
C ARG A 716 1.23 -4.66 33.32
N ASP A 717 2.06 -4.82 32.29
CA ASP A 717 3.51 -5.02 32.43
C ASP A 717 4.30 -3.70 32.49
N GLY A 718 3.61 -2.56 32.32
CA GLY A 718 4.19 -1.22 32.33
C GLY A 718 4.67 -0.73 30.96
N ARG A 719 4.46 -1.50 29.89
CA ARG A 719 4.77 -1.11 28.50
C ARG A 719 3.49 -0.96 27.70
N LEU A 720 3.54 -0.12 26.66
CA LEU A 720 2.39 0.07 25.78
C LEU A 720 2.23 -1.10 24.80
N ASP A 721 1.03 -1.67 24.74
CA ASP A 721 0.59 -2.57 23.69
C ASP A 721 -0.13 -1.84 22.56
N ILE A 722 -0.24 -2.50 21.39
CA ILE A 722 -1.05 -2.05 20.26
C ILE A 722 -2.31 -2.90 20.17
N VAL A 723 -3.48 -2.26 20.21
CA VAL A 723 -4.75 -2.87 19.79
C VAL A 723 -5.21 -2.27 18.48
N GLN A 724 -5.66 -3.12 17.55
CA GLN A 724 -6.13 -2.69 16.24
C GLN A 724 -7.48 -3.32 15.88
N ALA A 725 -8.45 -2.45 15.62
CA ALA A 725 -9.74 -2.81 15.07
C ALA A 725 -9.62 -3.13 13.59
N ASN A 726 -10.09 -4.32 13.22
CA ASN A 726 -10.03 -4.86 11.88
C ASN A 726 -11.44 -5.03 11.31
N GLY A 727 -11.61 -4.67 10.02
CA GLY A 727 -12.85 -4.81 9.27
C GLY A 727 -12.66 -5.66 8.01
N MET A 728 -13.72 -5.84 7.23
CA MET A 728 -13.73 -6.79 6.10
C MET A 728 -13.55 -6.09 4.74
N ALA A 729 -12.69 -6.66 3.89
CA ALA A 729 -12.43 -6.25 2.50
C ALA A 729 -13.46 -6.76 1.48
N ASP A 730 -14.32 -7.72 1.85
CA ASP A 730 -15.20 -8.44 0.90
C ASP A 730 -16.45 -8.99 1.60
N ASP A 731 -17.61 -8.90 0.96
CA ASP A 731 -18.86 -9.54 1.40
C ASP A 731 -19.04 -10.98 0.87
N ALA A 732 -18.14 -11.48 0.02
CA ALA A 732 -18.15 -12.86 -0.46
C ALA A 732 -17.88 -13.91 0.64
N TYR A 733 -17.29 -13.49 1.77
CA TYR A 733 -17.09 -14.34 2.96
C TYR A 733 -18.24 -14.31 3.95
N ASP A 734 -19.25 -13.46 3.74
CA ASP A 734 -20.60 -13.79 4.17
C ASP A 734 -21.10 -14.93 3.28
N LYS A 735 -20.56 -16.14 3.50
CA LYS A 735 -21.47 -17.29 3.50
C LYS A 735 -22.58 -16.83 4.41
N LYS A 736 -23.76 -16.55 3.85
CA LYS A 736 -25.01 -16.57 4.61
C LYS A 736 -24.97 -17.89 5.36
N ARG A 737 -24.46 -17.89 6.59
CA ARG A 737 -24.62 -19.03 7.47
C ARG A 737 -26.14 -19.07 7.58
N PRO A 738 -26.80 -20.13 7.09
CA PRO A 738 -28.18 -20.32 7.47
C PRO A 738 -28.12 -20.43 8.99
N SER A 739 -28.55 -19.37 9.68
CA SER A 739 -28.71 -19.34 11.14
C SER A 739 -27.63 -20.16 11.86
N ALA A 740 -26.44 -19.60 12.09
CA ALA A 740 -25.52 -20.23 13.03
C ALA A 740 -26.30 -20.45 14.33
N PRO A 741 -26.39 -21.68 14.86
CA PRO A 741 -27.08 -21.92 16.10
C PRO A 741 -26.38 -21.08 17.16
N ILE A 742 -27.19 -20.36 17.94
CA ILE A 742 -26.83 -19.85 19.26
C ILE A 742 -25.95 -20.92 19.90
N ILE A 743 -24.73 -20.58 20.27
CA ILE A 743 -23.85 -21.48 21.02
C ILE A 743 -24.58 -21.78 22.32
N GLY A 744 -25.29 -22.90 22.31
CA GLY A 744 -26.02 -23.42 23.45
C GLY A 744 -25.01 -23.82 24.51
N ILE A 745 -25.06 -23.11 25.63
CA ILE A 745 -24.95 -23.60 27.00
C ILE A 745 -24.46 -25.05 27.06
N GLY A 746 -23.14 -25.22 27.14
CA GLY A 746 -22.57 -26.44 27.69
C GLY A 746 -22.81 -26.41 29.19
N THR A 747 -23.73 -27.26 29.65
CA THR A 747 -23.89 -27.57 31.08
C THR A 747 -22.55 -27.99 31.68
N PRO A 748 -22.19 -27.51 32.89
CA PRO A 748 -20.96 -27.92 33.53
C PRO A 748 -21.11 -29.38 33.98
N LYS A 749 -20.23 -30.26 33.48
CA LYS A 749 -19.97 -31.52 34.18
C LYS A 749 -19.06 -31.21 35.36
N SER A 750 -19.62 -31.25 36.56
CA SER A 750 -18.90 -31.36 37.83
C SER A 750 -18.35 -32.78 38.02
N PRO A 751 -17.41 -32.93 38.97
CA PRO A 751 -15.99 -33.18 38.75
C PRO A 751 -15.65 -34.52 38.07
#